data_AF-A0A479ZNE3-F1
#
_entry.id   AF-A0A479ZNE3-F1
#
_cell.length_a   1.000
_cell.length_b   1.000
_cell.length_c   1.000
_cell.angle_alpha   90.00
_cell.angle_beta   90.00
_cell.angle_gamma   90.00
#
_symmetry.space_group_name_H-M   'P 1'
#
loop_
_entity.id
_entity.type
_entity.pdbx_description
1 polymer ?
#
loop_
_entity_poly.entity_id
_entity_poly.type
_entity_poly.pdbx_seq_one_letter_code
_entity_poly.pdbx_strand_id
1 'polypeptide(L)'
;MDDQRFIQELPSLYEQWGTVFVHPQSKRFQQVLNLASEQFPQNLLPLLNCAVASLEPNEIYCEIGTQQGLTLIGALLNQPEAIAYAINDNPDFTPDSESLEQLFKNLHQFNLEEQVCFYNQDVEEFLLELRQLETEIKIGVYVVQSSIDYRSTLLALLLAKPLLSDSALIIVDHGNISFVQQAIWDFLASYPQAKLFPELSILVNSHFTDKIQVLSWNQKRTFNYSVEMFQEKRQDDVIQEICDLAQQKPTEDQLKQIYQQGITAHQNQQFDLAENHYKLLLRWQEQNTEAWVNLGILYYQKESYFQSILILSHVLNQDQTNNLAYYYLGMSYEKLNQISQAIAAYQKTIESKPDHIDAYNNLGNLLTQQGQFIEAETLYRQGININPNHFGSYLNLGNLFLLQNQIESALENYQIALQIIPNHPDILHNLELAKERQQNPAPYYSSFGDRLYELGNYQGAIAQYQKLLDLQQGDVNIYEKIHQCYWNSGEYDIAINSLKTAIELYSQFAPLHFTLITNLLYQGRTEEAATQAEIASECLPKDYTFTLLKNLIVPMFYHSVEEISYYQERFNKGLKTLIETTDFNDPETLEQAFLGMGRFTNFYLGYQARNIIEEQRIYGDFLHQMMSAKYPQWVQPLTLPTVEDKIRVGYVSNYLHCYSGSLWLTGWLRYANPEHFEIYSYYTGNSTDPVTEQFREYSYKFYHIPNNLEAVAEQIFKDKLHILVYPEIGMNPPTMELAALRLAPIQCTAWGHPVTSGLPTIDYFLSSQLMEPENPQEHYSETLILLPNIGVAYPKPQDIPALIKTRSDYDLPEDAVIYLCCQAPFKYLPQYDYILPEIAVKVPNAKFLFFRGTLLNDRLKKSFSNYSLNYEDYCLHRNVPKRFDYLMLNLLSDVFLDTFTGSGGNTSLEAIACNLPIVTCPGEFMRGRHADSFLKMIGLTETIAENEAEYVKIAVKLGLDPVWRKTISEQMSDRHYLIFDDQVCVAGLEEFYQTVVAASALFYLSSNQ
;
A
#
# COMPACT_ATOMS: atom_id res chain seq x y z
N MET A 1 -4.27 -32.34 4.06
CA MET A 1 -3.35 -33.47 4.36
C MET A 1 -3.94 -34.87 4.05
N ASP A 2 -3.23 -35.70 3.27
CA ASP A 2 -3.55 -37.11 2.98
C ASP A 2 -2.68 -38.07 3.82
N ASP A 3 -3.26 -38.60 4.92
CA ASP A 3 -2.59 -39.51 5.87
C ASP A 3 -1.92 -40.72 5.16
N GLN A 4 -2.51 -41.24 4.07
CA GLN A 4 -2.01 -42.45 3.38
C GLN A 4 -0.79 -42.15 2.52
N ARG A 5 -0.79 -41.01 1.83
CA ARG A 5 0.34 -40.54 1.03
C ARG A 5 1.56 -40.27 1.92
N PHE A 6 1.35 -39.59 3.06
CA PHE A 6 2.39 -39.32 4.05
C PHE A 6 3.10 -40.60 4.53
N ILE A 7 2.35 -41.67 4.84
CA ILE A 7 2.94 -42.97 5.27
C ILE A 7 3.79 -43.59 4.16
N GLN A 8 3.33 -43.54 2.91
CA GLN A 8 3.99 -44.23 1.80
C GLN A 8 5.32 -43.57 1.42
N GLU A 9 5.40 -42.25 1.53
CA GLU A 9 6.59 -41.48 1.16
C GLU A 9 7.66 -41.50 2.26
N LEU A 10 7.26 -41.63 3.53
CA LEU A 10 8.16 -41.49 4.68
C LEU A 10 9.38 -42.43 4.67
N PRO A 11 9.28 -43.74 4.35
CA PRO A 11 10.45 -44.63 4.31
C PRO A 11 11.52 -44.24 3.28
N SER A 12 11.13 -43.54 2.21
CA SER A 12 12.02 -43.14 1.13
C SER A 12 12.93 -41.96 1.49
N LEU A 13 12.66 -41.26 2.60
CA LEU A 13 13.40 -40.08 3.04
C LEU A 13 14.62 -40.43 3.92
N TYR A 14 14.80 -41.71 4.27
CA TYR A 14 15.80 -42.15 5.24
C TYR A 14 16.62 -43.35 4.77
N GLU A 15 17.88 -43.38 5.18
CA GLU A 15 18.73 -44.57 5.10
C GLU A 15 18.47 -45.50 6.29
N GLN A 16 18.51 -46.81 6.04
CA GLN A 16 18.31 -47.85 7.06
C GLN A 16 16.98 -47.73 7.83
N TRP A 17 15.90 -47.34 7.13
CA TRP A 17 14.54 -47.24 7.68
C TRP A 17 14.14 -48.49 8.48
N GLY A 18 13.67 -48.29 9.72
CA GLY A 18 13.32 -49.38 10.64
C GLY A 18 14.48 -49.98 11.44
N THR A 19 15.64 -49.32 11.51
CA THR A 19 16.80 -49.73 12.33
C THR A 19 17.16 -48.69 13.41
N VAL A 20 18.16 -48.98 14.26
CA VAL A 20 18.61 -48.10 15.36
C VAL A 20 19.30 -46.82 14.87
N PHE A 21 19.82 -46.82 13.64
CA PHE A 21 20.64 -45.74 13.08
C PHE A 21 19.99 -45.15 11.81
N VAL A 22 18.70 -44.82 11.91
CA VAL A 22 17.97 -44.13 10.85
C VAL A 22 18.57 -42.73 10.69
N HIS A 23 18.96 -42.39 9.46
CA HIS A 23 19.52 -41.07 9.12
C HIS A 23 18.81 -40.48 7.89
N PRO A 24 18.64 -39.14 7.81
CA PRO A 24 18.13 -38.50 6.60
C PRO A 24 19.03 -38.81 5.39
N GLN A 25 18.43 -39.25 4.28
CA GLN A 25 19.20 -39.54 3.05
C GLN A 25 19.71 -38.25 2.38
N SER A 26 19.03 -37.11 2.61
CA SER A 26 19.39 -35.82 2.01
C SER A 26 20.60 -35.18 2.70
N LYS A 27 21.62 -34.84 1.90
CA LYS A 27 22.78 -34.05 2.34
C LYS A 27 22.39 -32.69 2.91
N ARG A 28 21.26 -32.09 2.50
CA ARG A 28 20.79 -30.82 3.04
C ARG A 28 20.27 -30.97 4.48
N PHE A 29 19.56 -32.05 4.81
CA PHE A 29 19.19 -32.31 6.21
C PHE A 29 20.42 -32.55 7.07
N GLN A 30 21.46 -33.21 6.54
CA GLN A 30 22.74 -33.34 7.26
C GLN A 30 23.41 -31.98 7.54
N GLN A 31 23.28 -30.98 6.65
CA GLN A 31 23.77 -29.63 6.89
C GLN A 31 23.01 -28.93 8.03
N VAL A 32 21.69 -29.12 8.12
CA VAL A 32 20.88 -28.62 9.24
C VAL A 32 21.30 -29.30 10.55
N LEU A 33 21.54 -30.62 10.52
CA LEU A 33 22.00 -31.37 11.70
C LEU A 33 23.39 -30.98 12.18
N ASN A 34 24.28 -30.49 11.30
CA ASN A 34 25.59 -29.97 11.70
C ASN A 34 25.49 -28.65 12.51
N LEU A 35 24.34 -27.98 12.47
CA LEU A 35 24.04 -26.82 13.32
C LEU A 35 23.44 -27.22 14.67
N ALA A 36 23.11 -28.50 14.86
CA ALA A 36 22.49 -29.01 16.08
C ALA A 36 23.53 -29.39 17.15
N SER A 37 23.13 -29.32 18.43
CA SER A 37 23.89 -29.92 19.53
C SER A 37 23.73 -31.46 19.56
N GLU A 38 24.60 -32.18 20.29
CA GLU A 38 24.66 -33.66 20.30
C GLU A 38 23.36 -34.38 20.72
N GLN A 39 22.31 -33.67 21.18
CA GLN A 39 21.08 -34.25 21.73
C GLN A 39 19.80 -34.07 20.89
N PHE A 40 19.89 -33.56 19.66
CA PHE A 40 18.71 -33.32 18.81
C PHE A 40 18.17 -34.60 18.14
N PRO A 41 16.85 -34.86 18.14
CA PRO A 41 16.26 -36.01 17.45
C PRO A 41 16.35 -35.84 15.93
N GLN A 42 17.44 -36.34 15.35
CA GLN A 42 17.79 -36.16 13.93
C GLN A 42 16.70 -36.62 12.94
N ASN A 43 15.80 -37.50 13.39
CA ASN A 43 14.75 -38.09 12.59
C ASN A 43 13.49 -37.22 12.48
N LEU A 44 13.40 -36.12 13.25
CA LEU A 44 12.24 -35.24 13.22
C LEU A 44 12.20 -34.34 11.98
N LEU A 45 13.35 -33.94 11.42
CA LEU A 45 13.41 -32.95 10.33
C LEU A 45 12.75 -33.44 9.02
N PRO A 46 13.07 -34.65 8.50
CA PRO A 46 12.45 -35.09 7.25
C PRO A 46 10.98 -35.47 7.44
N LEU A 47 10.58 -35.86 8.66
CA LEU A 47 9.17 -36.09 9.02
C LEU A 47 8.37 -34.78 8.91
N LEU A 48 8.87 -33.71 9.53
CA LEU A 48 8.24 -32.39 9.46
C LEU A 48 8.19 -31.87 8.02
N ASN A 49 9.27 -32.04 7.26
CA ASN A 49 9.29 -31.61 5.87
C ASN A 49 8.24 -32.32 5.00
N CYS A 50 8.09 -33.63 5.17
CA CYS A 50 7.07 -34.41 4.47
C CYS A 50 5.64 -34.01 4.89
N ALA A 51 5.44 -33.72 6.18
CA ALA A 51 4.16 -33.24 6.68
C ALA A 51 3.80 -31.87 6.09
N VAL A 52 4.76 -30.94 6.04
CA VAL A 52 4.58 -29.60 5.46
C VAL A 52 4.36 -29.67 3.95
N ALA A 53 5.04 -30.57 3.24
CA ALA A 53 4.82 -30.81 1.81
C ALA A 53 3.39 -31.30 1.48
N SER A 54 2.63 -31.73 2.49
CA SER A 54 1.27 -32.24 2.37
C SER A 54 0.20 -31.23 2.81
N LEU A 55 0.58 -29.98 3.07
CA LEU A 55 -0.33 -28.88 3.36
C LEU A 55 -1.13 -28.49 2.11
N GLU A 56 -2.41 -28.19 2.28
CA GLU A 56 -3.24 -27.56 1.25
C GLU A 56 -2.98 -26.04 1.19
N PRO A 57 -3.33 -25.32 0.10
CA PRO A 57 -2.98 -23.90 -0.10
C PRO A 57 -3.42 -22.91 0.99
N ASN A 58 -4.39 -23.27 1.84
CA ASN A 58 -4.89 -22.44 2.95
C ASN A 58 -4.48 -22.97 4.33
N GLU A 59 -3.64 -24.02 4.36
CA GLU A 59 -3.13 -24.63 5.58
C GLU A 59 -1.73 -24.11 5.91
N ILE A 60 -1.49 -23.84 7.19
CA ILE A 60 -0.18 -23.41 7.68
C ILE A 60 0.49 -24.48 8.53
N TYR A 61 1.81 -24.36 8.62
CA TYR A 61 2.61 -25.00 9.64
C TYR A 61 2.65 -24.13 10.89
N CYS A 62 2.36 -24.69 12.07
CA CYS A 62 2.40 -23.95 13.33
C CYS A 62 3.22 -24.72 14.38
N GLU A 63 4.24 -24.08 14.95
CA GLU A 63 5.19 -24.68 15.89
C GLU A 63 5.25 -23.86 17.19
N ILE A 64 5.16 -24.55 18.32
CA ILE A 64 5.33 -23.99 19.67
C ILE A 64 6.62 -24.51 20.29
N GLY A 65 7.37 -23.60 20.92
CA GLY A 65 8.55 -23.93 21.72
C GLY A 65 9.86 -23.94 20.94
N THR A 66 9.93 -23.23 19.81
CA THR A 66 11.13 -23.20 18.96
C THR A 66 12.31 -22.54 19.68
N GLN A 67 13.42 -23.27 19.83
CA GLN A 67 14.63 -22.73 20.48
C GLN A 67 15.71 -22.26 19.50
N GLN A 68 16.15 -23.13 18.57
CA GLN A 68 17.29 -22.86 17.65
C GLN A 68 16.89 -22.77 16.17
N GLY A 69 15.59 -22.86 15.88
CA GLY A 69 15.04 -22.80 14.51
C GLY A 69 15.26 -24.05 13.65
N LEU A 70 15.91 -25.10 14.18
CA LEU A 70 16.27 -26.28 13.37
C LEU A 70 15.07 -27.06 12.84
N THR A 71 14.00 -27.17 13.63
CA THR A 71 12.73 -27.80 13.22
C THR A 71 11.97 -26.95 12.22
N LEU A 72 11.96 -25.62 12.35
CA LEU A 72 11.43 -24.72 11.34
C LEU A 72 12.17 -24.87 10.01
N ILE A 73 13.50 -24.87 10.04
CA ILE A 73 14.34 -25.05 8.85
C ILE A 73 14.09 -26.42 8.24
N GLY A 74 14.03 -27.48 9.05
CA GLY A 74 13.72 -28.82 8.57
C GLY A 74 12.35 -28.90 7.91
N ALA A 75 11.33 -28.32 8.53
CA ALA A 75 9.95 -28.31 8.05
C ALA A 75 9.83 -27.58 6.70
N LEU A 76 10.45 -26.40 6.57
CA LEU A 76 10.33 -25.53 5.39
C LEU A 76 11.33 -25.82 4.27
N LEU A 77 12.30 -26.71 4.50
CA LEU A 77 13.35 -26.99 3.52
C LEU A 77 12.77 -27.46 2.17
N ASN A 78 12.99 -26.71 1.10
CA ASN A 78 12.41 -26.97 -0.23
C ASN A 78 10.87 -26.84 -0.31
N GLN A 79 10.24 -26.12 0.62
CA GLN A 79 8.79 -25.82 0.61
C GLN A 79 8.57 -24.31 0.45
N PRO A 80 8.83 -23.73 -0.75
CA PRO A 80 8.88 -22.27 -0.92
C PRO A 80 7.54 -21.55 -0.71
N GLU A 81 6.43 -22.28 -0.77
CA GLU A 81 5.07 -21.75 -0.61
C GLU A 81 4.52 -21.94 0.81
N ALA A 82 5.23 -22.68 1.68
CA ALA A 82 4.77 -22.96 3.03
C ALA A 82 5.09 -21.79 3.97
N ILE A 83 4.10 -21.36 4.75
CA ILE A 83 4.27 -20.36 5.80
C ILE A 83 4.23 -21.05 7.16
N ALA A 84 5.22 -20.72 8.00
CA ALA A 84 5.33 -21.20 9.37
C ALA A 84 4.96 -20.11 10.38
N TYR A 85 4.12 -20.45 11.34
CA TYR A 85 3.87 -19.64 12.53
C TYR A 85 4.65 -20.26 13.68
N ALA A 86 5.63 -19.53 14.20
CA ALA A 86 6.52 -19.98 15.26
C ALA A 86 6.25 -19.17 16.53
N ILE A 87 5.89 -19.86 17.62
CA ILE A 87 5.56 -19.24 18.90
C ILE A 87 6.60 -19.67 19.93
N ASN A 88 7.13 -18.68 20.65
CA ASN A 88 7.99 -18.92 21.80
C ASN A 88 7.36 -18.33 23.06
N ASP A 89 7.15 -19.19 24.06
CA ASP A 89 6.57 -18.85 25.37
C ASP A 89 7.61 -18.84 26.49
N ASN A 90 8.90 -18.97 26.18
CA ASN A 90 9.95 -18.98 27.19
C ASN A 90 10.17 -17.55 27.75
N PRO A 91 9.88 -17.29 29.05
CA PRO A 91 10.00 -15.97 29.65
C PRO A 91 11.46 -15.48 29.76
N ASP A 92 12.45 -16.36 29.66
CA ASP A 92 13.88 -16.01 29.66
C ASP A 92 14.39 -15.55 28.28
N PHE A 93 13.52 -15.56 27.26
CA PHE A 93 13.84 -15.22 25.87
C PHE A 93 13.58 -13.73 25.58
N THR A 94 14.56 -12.89 25.92
CA THR A 94 14.51 -11.45 25.63
C THR A 94 14.93 -11.15 24.18
N PRO A 95 14.57 -9.98 23.61
CA PRO A 95 14.96 -9.57 22.26
C PRO A 95 16.48 -9.58 22.00
N ASP A 96 17.28 -9.47 23.06
CA ASP A 96 18.75 -9.47 23.03
C ASP A 96 19.36 -10.83 23.41
N SER A 97 18.55 -11.90 23.48
CA SER A 97 19.05 -13.23 23.85
C SER A 97 19.88 -13.85 22.71
N GLU A 98 21.06 -14.41 23.04
CA GLU A 98 21.93 -15.10 22.08
C GLU A 98 21.19 -16.20 21.29
N SER A 99 20.13 -16.79 21.87
CA SER A 99 19.30 -17.80 21.25
C SER A 99 18.36 -17.28 20.15
N LEU A 100 17.79 -16.07 20.29
CA LEU A 100 16.93 -15.45 19.27
C LEU A 100 17.78 -15.00 18.07
N GLU A 101 18.94 -14.38 18.34
CA GLU A 101 19.89 -13.99 17.29
C GLU A 101 20.38 -15.22 16.52
N GLN A 102 20.68 -16.32 17.23
CA GLN A 102 21.08 -17.57 16.59
C GLN A 102 19.95 -18.22 15.79
N LEU A 103 18.69 -18.13 16.22
CA LEU A 103 17.52 -18.61 15.47
C LEU A 103 17.37 -17.85 14.14
N PHE A 104 17.37 -16.51 14.17
CA PHE A 104 17.25 -15.71 12.94
C PHE A 104 18.47 -15.88 12.02
N LYS A 105 19.68 -15.99 12.59
CA LYS A 105 20.89 -16.30 11.84
C LYS A 105 20.80 -17.68 11.15
N ASN A 106 20.25 -18.68 11.84
CA ASN A 106 20.04 -19.99 11.24
C ASN A 106 18.99 -19.93 10.13
N LEU A 107 17.87 -19.19 10.30
CA LEU A 107 16.86 -19.02 9.24
C LEU A 107 17.44 -18.28 8.01
N HIS A 108 18.21 -17.21 8.24
CA HIS A 108 18.91 -16.45 7.20
C HIS A 108 19.90 -17.32 6.42
N GLN A 109 20.61 -18.22 7.09
CA GLN A 109 21.54 -19.14 6.42
C GLN A 109 20.84 -20.04 5.38
N PHE A 110 19.54 -20.29 5.53
CA PHE A 110 18.75 -21.11 4.60
C PHE A 110 17.74 -20.30 3.76
N ASN A 111 17.75 -18.96 3.84
CA ASN A 111 16.81 -18.05 3.17
C ASN A 111 15.32 -18.33 3.51
N LEU A 112 15.02 -18.50 4.80
CA LEU A 112 13.67 -18.86 5.27
C LEU A 112 13.00 -17.78 6.13
N GLU A 113 13.59 -16.59 6.28
CA GLU A 113 13.05 -15.59 7.21
C GLU A 113 11.70 -15.03 6.76
N GLU A 114 11.48 -14.91 5.45
CA GLU A 114 10.21 -14.43 4.88
C GLU A 114 9.10 -15.48 4.96
N GLN A 115 9.42 -16.75 5.23
CA GLN A 115 8.47 -17.85 5.38
C GLN A 115 8.06 -18.09 6.85
N VAL A 116 8.71 -17.44 7.82
CA VAL A 116 8.45 -17.65 9.26
C VAL A 116 7.88 -16.39 9.90
N CYS A 117 6.62 -16.46 10.31
CA CYS A 117 6.00 -15.47 11.19
C CYS A 117 6.30 -15.84 12.65
N PHE A 118 7.21 -15.10 13.29
CA PHE A 118 7.65 -15.36 14.65
C PHE A 118 6.90 -14.50 15.68
N TYR A 119 6.39 -15.12 16.75
CA TYR A 119 5.65 -14.47 17.83
C TYR A 119 6.30 -14.78 19.19
N ASN A 120 6.65 -13.72 19.93
CA ASN A 120 7.22 -13.83 21.28
C ASN A 120 6.18 -13.40 22.32
N GLN A 121 5.19 -14.27 22.56
CA GLN A 121 4.07 -14.02 23.47
C GLN A 121 3.54 -15.34 24.02
N ASP A 122 2.70 -15.26 25.05
CA ASP A 122 2.11 -16.43 25.68
C ASP A 122 1.27 -17.24 24.67
N VAL A 123 1.40 -18.57 24.68
CA VAL A 123 0.71 -19.47 23.75
C VAL A 123 -0.81 -19.36 23.85
N GLU A 124 -1.35 -19.18 25.05
CA GLU A 124 -2.79 -19.02 25.26
C GLU A 124 -3.28 -17.70 24.64
N GLU A 125 -2.54 -16.60 24.85
CA GLU A 125 -2.84 -15.29 24.27
C GLU A 125 -2.81 -15.35 22.74
N PHE A 126 -1.74 -15.89 22.15
CA PHE A 126 -1.62 -16.03 20.70
C PHE A 126 -2.76 -16.84 20.07
N LEU A 127 -3.08 -18.02 20.61
CA LEU A 127 -4.13 -18.87 20.04
C LEU A 127 -5.53 -18.24 20.21
N LEU A 128 -5.75 -17.44 21.25
CA LEU A 128 -7.00 -16.68 21.43
C LEU A 128 -7.11 -15.51 20.46
N GLU A 129 -6.02 -14.77 20.23
CA GLU A 129 -5.96 -13.68 19.24
C GLU A 129 -6.18 -14.19 17.83
N LEU A 130 -5.47 -15.26 17.45
CA LEU A 130 -5.59 -15.87 16.13
C LEU A 130 -7.03 -16.31 15.85
N ARG A 131 -7.77 -16.74 16.89
CA ARG A 131 -9.19 -17.09 16.79
C ARG A 131 -10.11 -15.87 16.62
N GLN A 132 -9.74 -14.70 17.13
CA GLN A 132 -10.55 -13.48 17.06
C GLN A 132 -10.44 -12.76 15.71
N LEU A 133 -9.38 -13.01 14.94
CA LEU A 133 -9.10 -12.32 13.68
C LEU A 133 -9.98 -12.74 12.47
N GLU A 134 -10.97 -13.62 12.65
CA GLU A 134 -11.86 -14.16 11.58
C GLU A 134 -11.13 -14.53 10.27
N THR A 135 -9.90 -15.07 10.37
CA THR A 135 -9.09 -15.44 9.20
C THR A 135 -9.53 -16.78 8.61
N GLU A 136 -9.36 -16.97 7.30
CA GLU A 136 -9.54 -18.27 6.62
C GLU A 136 -8.39 -19.26 6.91
N ILE A 137 -7.41 -18.88 7.73
CA ILE A 137 -6.19 -19.65 8.00
C ILE A 137 -6.52 -20.88 8.86
N LYS A 138 -6.09 -22.06 8.40
CA LYS A 138 -6.23 -23.33 9.14
C LYS A 138 -4.88 -23.96 9.43
N ILE A 139 -4.74 -24.60 10.58
CA ILE A 139 -3.50 -25.30 10.94
C ILE A 139 -3.57 -26.73 10.40
N GLY A 140 -2.77 -27.05 9.39
CA GLY A 140 -2.67 -28.39 8.80
C GLY A 140 -1.59 -29.26 9.46
N VAL A 141 -0.51 -28.64 9.95
CA VAL A 141 0.53 -29.31 10.75
C VAL A 141 0.81 -28.47 11.99
N TYR A 142 0.62 -29.07 13.16
CA TYR A 142 0.79 -28.44 14.47
C TYR A 142 1.84 -29.18 15.29
N VAL A 143 2.87 -28.47 15.72
CA VAL A 143 3.99 -29.04 16.49
C VAL A 143 4.04 -28.39 17.86
N VAL A 144 4.10 -29.22 18.89
CA VAL A 144 4.26 -28.82 20.29
C VAL A 144 5.57 -29.40 20.79
N GLN A 145 6.60 -28.57 20.89
CA GLN A 145 7.89 -28.95 21.49
C GLN A 145 7.86 -28.54 22.96
N SER A 146 7.50 -29.45 23.87
CA SER A 146 7.30 -29.04 25.26
C SER A 146 8.56 -29.22 26.13
N SER A 147 8.98 -28.13 26.75
CA SER A 147 9.74 -28.08 28.01
C SER A 147 8.82 -27.98 29.24
N ILE A 148 7.52 -28.30 29.09
CA ILE A 148 6.46 -27.75 29.93
C ILE A 148 5.55 -28.84 30.52
N ASP A 149 4.98 -28.53 31.68
CA ASP A 149 4.14 -29.40 32.53
C ASP A 149 2.84 -29.91 31.87
N TYR A 150 2.09 -30.70 32.65
CA TYR A 150 0.79 -31.26 32.25
C TYR A 150 -0.18 -30.19 31.73
N ARG A 151 -0.28 -29.04 32.41
CA ARG A 151 -1.29 -28.01 32.12
C ARG A 151 -1.02 -27.37 30.78
N SER A 152 0.21 -26.93 30.52
CA SER A 152 0.53 -26.22 29.29
C SER A 152 0.40 -27.12 28.06
N THR A 153 0.82 -28.39 28.18
CA THR A 153 0.63 -29.39 27.11
C THR A 153 -0.87 -29.56 26.80
N LEU A 154 -1.69 -29.75 27.82
CA LEU A 154 -3.13 -29.95 27.62
C LEU A 154 -3.81 -28.70 27.04
N LEU A 155 -3.46 -27.50 27.52
CA LEU A 155 -4.03 -26.24 27.02
C LEU A 155 -3.68 -25.97 25.56
N ALA A 156 -2.42 -26.20 25.16
CA ALA A 156 -2.00 -26.04 23.76
C ALA A 156 -2.86 -26.90 22.82
N LEU A 157 -3.08 -28.17 23.18
CA LEU A 157 -3.93 -29.08 22.41
C LEU A 157 -5.41 -28.63 22.38
N LEU A 158 -5.94 -28.15 23.51
CA LEU A 158 -7.33 -27.70 23.62
C LEU A 158 -7.62 -26.43 22.83
N LEU A 159 -6.70 -25.46 22.86
CA LEU A 159 -6.85 -24.15 22.24
C LEU A 159 -6.58 -24.18 20.74
N ALA A 160 -5.68 -25.04 20.26
CA ALA A 160 -5.43 -25.20 18.83
C ALA A 160 -6.58 -25.88 18.10
N LYS A 161 -7.34 -26.76 18.78
CA LYS A 161 -8.45 -27.54 18.20
C LYS A 161 -9.38 -26.76 17.24
N PRO A 162 -9.97 -25.60 17.59
CA PRO A 162 -10.85 -24.84 16.69
C PRO A 162 -10.14 -24.27 15.44
N LEU A 163 -8.81 -24.19 15.46
CA LEU A 163 -7.96 -23.64 14.41
C LEU A 163 -7.39 -24.73 13.50
N LEU A 164 -7.42 -26.00 13.92
CA LEU A 164 -7.02 -27.13 13.09
C LEU A 164 -7.88 -27.21 11.82
N SER A 165 -7.27 -27.62 10.72
CA SER A 165 -8.00 -27.94 9.49
C SER A 165 -8.89 -29.18 9.65
N ASP A 166 -9.70 -29.48 8.64
CA ASP A 166 -10.57 -30.66 8.61
C ASP A 166 -9.77 -31.96 8.84
N SER A 167 -8.50 -32.00 8.42
CA SER A 167 -7.55 -33.08 8.66
C SER A 167 -6.15 -32.53 8.89
N ALA A 168 -5.63 -32.70 10.11
CA ALA A 168 -4.38 -32.08 10.56
C ALA A 168 -3.47 -33.08 11.28
N LEU A 169 -2.16 -32.80 11.27
CA LEU A 169 -1.14 -33.57 11.99
C LEU A 169 -0.80 -32.82 13.26
N ILE A 170 -0.80 -33.50 14.40
CA ILE A 170 -0.34 -32.94 15.66
C ILE A 170 0.87 -33.76 16.11
N ILE A 171 2.01 -33.11 16.27
CA ILE A 171 3.25 -33.74 16.71
C ILE A 171 3.62 -33.15 18.07
N VAL A 172 3.77 -34.01 19.07
CA VAL A 172 4.13 -33.61 20.43
C VAL A 172 5.46 -34.23 20.80
N ASP A 173 6.48 -33.40 21.01
CA ASP A 173 7.73 -33.81 21.66
C ASP A 173 7.54 -33.71 23.18
N HIS A 174 7.81 -34.80 23.87
CA HIS A 174 7.52 -34.98 25.28
C HIS A 174 8.71 -35.55 26.09
N GLY A 175 9.86 -35.83 25.46
CA GLY A 175 11.10 -36.11 26.19
C GLY A 175 11.13 -37.31 27.16
N ASN A 176 10.11 -38.19 27.19
CA ASN A 176 9.79 -39.18 28.25
C ASN A 176 9.21 -38.61 29.57
N ILE A 177 8.51 -37.48 29.53
CA ILE A 177 7.91 -36.83 30.70
C ILE A 177 6.50 -37.39 30.95
N SER A 178 6.29 -38.02 32.12
CA SER A 178 5.02 -38.66 32.52
C SER A 178 3.82 -37.68 32.50
N PHE A 179 4.03 -36.43 32.89
CA PHE A 179 3.01 -35.38 32.87
C PHE A 179 2.49 -35.04 31.46
N VAL A 180 3.39 -35.00 30.47
CA VAL A 180 3.03 -34.72 29.08
C VAL A 180 2.30 -35.91 28.47
N GLN A 181 2.73 -37.14 28.79
CA GLN A 181 2.03 -38.36 28.39
C GLN A 181 0.60 -38.41 28.96
N GLN A 182 0.43 -38.06 30.24
CA GLN A 182 -0.89 -38.01 30.87
C GLN A 182 -1.80 -36.98 30.16
N ALA A 183 -1.28 -35.79 29.84
CA ALA A 183 -2.03 -34.76 29.10
C ALA A 183 -2.50 -35.23 27.70
N ILE A 184 -1.64 -35.94 26.96
CA ILE A 184 -2.01 -36.51 25.65
C ILE A 184 -3.11 -37.56 25.79
N TRP A 185 -3.02 -38.46 26.77
CA TRP A 185 -4.04 -39.48 26.99
C TRP A 185 -5.38 -38.88 27.47
N ASP A 186 -5.35 -37.82 28.27
CA ASP A 186 -6.56 -37.10 28.68
C ASP A 186 -7.21 -36.34 27.50
N PHE A 187 -6.41 -35.79 26.59
CA PHE A 187 -6.90 -35.22 25.33
C PHE A 187 -7.54 -36.31 24.44
N LEU A 188 -6.87 -37.45 24.24
CA LEU A 188 -7.39 -38.57 23.44
C LEU A 188 -8.65 -39.19 24.04
N ALA A 189 -8.79 -39.22 25.38
CA ALA A 189 -10.00 -39.68 26.04
C ALA A 189 -11.21 -38.76 25.79
N SER A 190 -10.94 -37.47 25.58
CA SER A 190 -11.98 -36.44 25.44
C SER A 190 -12.35 -36.15 23.98
N TYR A 191 -11.46 -36.45 23.03
CA TYR A 191 -11.61 -36.07 21.62
C TYR A 191 -11.43 -37.26 20.66
N PRO A 192 -12.54 -37.95 20.29
CA PRO A 192 -12.48 -39.11 19.41
C PRO A 192 -12.12 -38.78 17.95
N GLN A 193 -12.05 -37.49 17.60
CA GLN A 193 -11.52 -37.01 16.32
C GLN A 193 -9.99 -37.19 16.21
N ALA A 194 -9.31 -37.23 17.36
CA ALA A 194 -7.88 -37.44 17.44
C ALA A 194 -7.56 -38.93 17.58
N LYS A 195 -6.55 -39.40 16.85
CA LYS A 195 -6.08 -40.78 16.90
C LYS A 195 -4.56 -40.83 16.84
N LEU A 196 -3.95 -41.63 17.71
CA LEU A 196 -2.51 -41.94 17.69
C LEU A 196 -2.21 -42.77 16.46
N PHE A 197 -1.16 -42.42 15.73
CA PHE A 197 -0.84 -43.06 14.47
C PHE A 197 -0.23 -44.47 14.68
N PRO A 198 -0.93 -45.58 14.35
CA PRO A 198 -0.52 -46.95 14.76
C PRO A 198 0.68 -47.50 13.99
N GLU A 199 0.77 -47.22 12.69
CA GLU A 199 1.82 -47.77 11.80
C GLU A 199 3.20 -47.17 12.10
N LEU A 200 3.24 -45.90 12.52
CA LEU A 200 4.42 -45.28 13.09
C LEU A 200 4.75 -45.92 14.45
N SER A 201 3.77 -46.09 15.35
CA SER A 201 4.02 -46.67 16.67
C SER A 201 4.47 -48.15 16.65
N ILE A 202 4.15 -48.93 15.61
CA ILE A 202 4.66 -50.30 15.41
C ILE A 202 6.11 -50.30 14.89
N LEU A 203 6.49 -49.33 14.04
CA LEU A 203 7.86 -49.11 13.56
C LEU A 203 8.77 -48.46 14.62
N VAL A 204 8.18 -47.77 15.60
CA VAL A 204 8.86 -46.99 16.67
C VAL A 204 9.45 -47.85 17.80
N ASN A 205 9.14 -49.16 17.87
CA ASN A 205 9.74 -50.07 18.86
C ASN A 205 11.28 -50.25 18.72
N SER A 206 11.90 -49.59 17.75
CA SER A 206 13.33 -49.33 17.77
C SER A 206 13.68 -48.02 17.02
N HIS A 207 13.55 -46.89 17.74
CA HIS A 207 14.37 -45.66 17.58
C HIS A 207 13.96 -44.56 16.58
N PHE A 208 12.68 -44.25 16.46
CA PHE A 208 12.31 -42.84 16.72
C PHE A 208 12.33 -42.72 18.23
N THR A 209 12.99 -41.71 18.80
CA THR A 209 13.11 -41.60 20.27
C THR A 209 11.73 -41.76 20.90
N ASP A 210 11.62 -42.45 22.05
CA ASP A 210 10.38 -42.59 22.84
C ASP A 210 9.75 -41.23 23.25
N LYS A 211 10.34 -40.13 22.77
CA LYS A 211 10.10 -38.72 23.07
C LYS A 211 9.12 -38.06 22.11
N ILE A 212 8.76 -38.61 20.95
CA ILE A 212 7.84 -37.94 20.00
C ILE A 212 6.57 -38.77 19.79
N GLN A 213 5.39 -38.13 19.89
CA GLN A 213 4.11 -38.74 19.57
C GLN A 213 3.43 -37.99 18.41
N VAL A 214 2.88 -38.76 17.46
CA VAL A 214 2.18 -38.23 16.29
C VAL A 214 0.70 -38.61 16.40
N LEU A 215 -0.15 -37.59 16.43
CA LEU A 215 -1.60 -37.72 16.42
C LEU A 215 -2.12 -37.23 15.07
N SER A 216 -3.08 -37.96 14.54
CA SER A 216 -3.87 -37.56 13.38
C SER A 216 -5.21 -37.00 13.87
N TRP A 217 -5.51 -35.79 13.45
CA TRP A 217 -6.80 -35.13 13.67
C TRP A 217 -7.66 -35.26 12.42
N ASN A 218 -8.92 -35.66 12.58
CA ASN A 218 -9.88 -35.57 11.50
C ASN A 218 -11.26 -35.24 12.08
N GLN A 219 -11.82 -34.10 11.67
CA GLN A 219 -13.06 -33.56 12.25
C GLN A 219 -14.25 -34.52 12.10
N LYS A 220 -14.26 -35.34 11.03
CA LYS A 220 -15.33 -36.29 10.70
C LYS A 220 -15.10 -37.68 11.31
N ARG A 221 -13.95 -37.91 11.95
CA ARG A 221 -13.57 -39.20 12.55
C ARG A 221 -14.18 -39.37 13.94
N THR A 222 -14.49 -40.62 14.28
CA THR A 222 -14.84 -41.02 15.65
C THR A 222 -14.08 -42.31 15.97
N PHE A 223 -13.08 -42.21 16.82
CA PHE A 223 -12.21 -43.30 17.25
C PHE A 223 -12.13 -43.32 18.77
N ASN A 224 -12.41 -44.47 19.39
CA ASN A 224 -12.35 -44.65 20.84
C ASN A 224 -11.38 -45.78 21.17
N TYR A 225 -10.48 -45.54 22.13
CA TYR A 225 -9.63 -46.59 22.69
C TYR A 225 -10.42 -47.45 23.68
N SER A 226 -9.93 -48.67 23.95
CA SER A 226 -10.54 -49.51 24.97
C SER A 226 -10.24 -48.97 26.37
N VAL A 227 -11.13 -49.26 27.32
CA VAL A 227 -10.96 -48.84 28.72
C VAL A 227 -9.69 -49.45 29.32
N GLU A 228 -9.37 -50.69 28.93
CA GLU A 228 -8.14 -51.36 29.36
C GLU A 228 -6.88 -50.60 28.91
N MET A 229 -6.88 -50.06 27.68
CA MET A 229 -5.73 -49.29 27.16
C MET A 229 -5.54 -47.97 27.90
N PHE A 230 -6.62 -47.28 28.27
CA PHE A 230 -6.52 -46.08 29.11
C PHE A 230 -5.99 -46.41 30.51
N GLN A 231 -6.41 -47.54 31.09
CA GLN A 231 -5.91 -48.00 32.40
C GLN A 231 -4.42 -48.33 32.37
N GLU A 232 -3.93 -48.96 31.30
CA GLU A 232 -2.50 -49.28 31.13
C GLU A 232 -1.61 -48.05 30.97
N LYS A 233 -2.15 -46.94 30.45
CA LYS A 233 -1.39 -45.73 30.10
C LYS A 233 -1.51 -44.60 31.13
N ARG A 234 -2.47 -44.71 32.04
CA ARG A 234 -2.71 -43.78 33.15
C ARG A 234 -1.49 -43.67 34.06
N GLN A 235 -1.09 -42.44 34.37
CA GLN A 235 -0.01 -42.11 35.31
C GLN A 235 -0.63 -41.72 36.65
N ASP A 236 -0.85 -42.71 37.54
CA ASP A 236 -1.56 -42.51 38.80
C ASP A 236 -0.88 -41.49 39.74
N ASP A 237 0.46 -41.49 39.80
CA ASP A 237 1.24 -40.56 40.62
C ASP A 237 1.04 -39.11 40.19
N VAL A 238 1.00 -38.85 38.89
CA VAL A 238 0.73 -37.53 38.30
C VAL A 238 -0.66 -37.03 38.70
N ILE A 239 -1.66 -37.90 38.58
CA ILE A 239 -3.05 -37.56 38.90
C ILE A 239 -3.19 -37.27 40.40
N GLN A 240 -2.51 -38.04 41.25
CA GLN A 240 -2.53 -37.83 42.70
C GLN A 240 -1.85 -36.50 43.09
N GLU A 241 -0.69 -36.17 42.50
CA GLU A 241 -0.03 -34.88 42.73
C GLU A 241 -0.90 -33.69 42.31
N ILE A 242 -1.60 -33.78 41.17
CA ILE A 242 -2.55 -32.75 40.72
C ILE A 242 -3.70 -32.60 41.74
N CYS A 243 -4.22 -33.72 42.26
CA CYS A 243 -5.27 -33.72 43.27
C CYS A 243 -4.81 -33.13 44.61
N ASP A 244 -3.57 -33.42 45.03
CA ASP A 244 -2.99 -32.94 46.28
C ASP A 244 -2.65 -31.44 46.22
N LEU A 245 -2.15 -30.95 45.08
CA LEU A 245 -1.94 -29.52 44.80
C LEU A 245 -3.24 -28.71 44.90
N ALA A 246 -4.35 -29.27 44.42
CA ALA A 246 -5.66 -28.64 44.53
C ALA A 246 -6.17 -28.53 45.99
N GLN A 247 -5.58 -29.27 46.94
CA GLN A 247 -6.00 -29.32 48.35
C GLN A 247 -5.12 -28.47 49.30
N GLN A 248 -3.96 -27.96 48.86
CA GLN A 248 -3.05 -27.18 49.72
C GLN A 248 -3.38 -25.68 49.72
N LYS A 249 -4.21 -25.22 50.66
CA LYS A 249 -4.47 -23.79 50.88
C LYS A 249 -3.37 -23.15 51.76
N PRO A 250 -2.67 -22.08 51.31
CA PRO A 250 -1.69 -21.36 52.11
C PRO A 250 -2.34 -20.75 53.37
N THR A 251 -1.57 -20.66 54.45
CA THR A 251 -2.01 -19.96 55.66
C THR A 251 -2.04 -18.44 55.44
N GLU A 252 -2.83 -17.72 56.24
CA GLU A 252 -2.96 -16.27 56.11
C GLU A 252 -1.61 -15.53 56.31
N ASP A 253 -0.74 -16.05 57.18
CA ASP A 253 0.60 -15.49 57.41
C ASP A 253 1.53 -15.68 56.20
N GLN A 254 1.42 -16.80 55.50
CA GLN A 254 2.16 -17.04 54.26
C GLN A 254 1.71 -16.08 53.16
N LEU A 255 0.41 -15.81 53.05
CA LEU A 255 -0.13 -14.85 52.08
C LEU A 255 0.33 -13.40 52.37
N LYS A 256 0.38 -13.00 53.65
CA LYS A 256 0.96 -11.70 54.06
C LYS A 256 2.44 -11.59 53.70
N GLN A 257 3.21 -12.67 53.87
CA GLN A 257 4.61 -12.71 53.50
C GLN A 257 4.80 -12.57 51.98
N ILE A 258 3.98 -13.27 51.18
CA ILE A 258 3.98 -13.18 49.71
C ILE A 258 3.71 -11.74 49.27
N TYR A 259 2.74 -11.05 49.89
CA TYR A 259 2.44 -9.65 49.56
C TYR A 259 3.64 -8.71 49.81
N GLN A 260 4.30 -8.86 50.96
CA GLN A 260 5.47 -8.05 51.32
C GLN A 260 6.67 -8.32 50.40
N GLN A 261 6.85 -9.56 49.98
CA GLN A 261 7.86 -9.92 48.98
C GLN A 261 7.55 -9.27 47.63
N GLY A 262 6.29 -9.24 47.21
CA GLY A 262 5.86 -8.53 46.01
C GLY A 262 6.17 -7.03 46.04
N ILE A 263 5.85 -6.35 47.16
CA ILE A 263 6.19 -4.91 47.34
C ILE A 263 7.70 -4.68 47.30
N THR A 264 8.47 -5.51 48.01
CA THR A 264 9.93 -5.38 48.06
C THR A 264 10.57 -5.58 46.68
N ALA A 265 10.11 -6.58 45.93
CA ALA A 265 10.55 -6.83 44.56
C ALA A 265 10.19 -5.65 43.64
N HIS A 266 8.98 -5.10 43.76
CA HIS A 266 8.52 -3.94 42.98
C HIS A 266 9.40 -2.70 43.25
N GLN A 267 9.71 -2.41 44.51
CA GLN A 267 10.59 -1.29 44.88
C GLN A 267 12.03 -1.46 44.37
N ASN A 268 12.51 -2.70 44.27
CA ASN A 268 13.83 -3.03 43.72
C ASN A 268 13.84 -3.17 42.19
N GLN A 269 12.74 -2.81 41.50
CA GLN A 269 12.57 -2.92 40.04
C GLN A 269 12.69 -4.36 39.50
N GLN A 270 12.46 -5.36 40.35
CA GLN A 270 12.40 -6.78 39.96
C GLN A 270 10.97 -7.11 39.50
N PHE A 271 10.59 -6.59 38.34
CA PHE A 271 9.19 -6.52 37.92
C PHE A 271 8.52 -7.89 37.74
N ASP A 272 9.19 -8.86 37.13
CA ASP A 272 8.60 -10.21 36.93
C ASP A 272 8.43 -10.96 38.26
N LEU A 273 9.36 -10.78 39.19
CA LEU A 273 9.25 -11.35 40.53
C LEU A 273 8.09 -10.73 41.31
N ALA A 274 7.92 -9.40 41.22
CA ALA A 274 6.80 -8.68 41.83
C ALA A 274 5.46 -9.14 41.26
N GLU A 275 5.36 -9.25 39.93
CA GLU A 275 4.17 -9.71 39.22
C GLU A 275 3.76 -11.12 39.69
N ASN A 276 4.71 -12.03 39.77
CA ASN A 276 4.50 -13.39 40.24
C ASN A 276 3.96 -13.43 41.67
N HIS A 277 4.53 -12.62 42.58
CA HIS A 277 4.05 -12.55 43.96
C HIS A 277 2.64 -11.95 44.07
N TYR A 278 2.33 -10.89 43.32
CA TYR A 278 0.97 -10.32 43.31
C TYR A 278 -0.05 -11.29 42.73
N LYS A 279 0.24 -11.94 41.59
CA LYS A 279 -0.65 -12.95 40.98
C LYS A 279 -0.85 -14.15 41.92
N LEU A 280 0.20 -14.62 42.58
CA LEU A 280 0.12 -15.73 43.53
C LEU A 280 -0.78 -15.40 44.72
N LEU A 281 -0.67 -14.19 45.27
CA LEU A 281 -1.55 -13.72 46.33
C LEU A 281 -3.03 -13.66 45.87
N LEU A 282 -3.26 -13.09 44.70
CA LEU A 282 -4.60 -12.88 44.14
C LEU A 282 -5.32 -14.20 43.81
N ARG A 283 -4.60 -15.29 43.51
CA ARG A 283 -5.18 -16.63 43.38
C ARG A 283 -5.89 -17.11 44.65
N TRP A 284 -5.45 -16.67 45.83
CA TRP A 284 -5.99 -17.08 47.12
C TRP A 284 -6.82 -15.99 47.82
N GLN A 285 -6.56 -14.72 47.48
CA GLN A 285 -7.28 -13.54 47.96
C GLN A 285 -7.69 -12.66 46.78
N GLU A 286 -8.67 -13.13 46.02
CA GLU A 286 -9.18 -12.43 44.83
C GLU A 286 -9.70 -11.02 45.14
N GLN A 287 -10.14 -10.77 46.38
CA GLN A 287 -10.66 -9.48 46.83
C GLN A 287 -9.58 -8.54 47.42
N ASN A 288 -8.28 -8.87 47.29
CA ASN A 288 -7.22 -7.99 47.81
C ASN A 288 -7.00 -6.79 46.88
N THR A 289 -7.68 -5.68 47.18
CA THR A 289 -7.66 -4.45 46.36
C THR A 289 -6.26 -3.85 46.23
N GLU A 290 -5.45 -3.85 47.29
CA GLU A 290 -4.12 -3.25 47.25
C GLU A 290 -3.17 -4.02 46.31
N ALA A 291 -3.26 -5.35 46.30
CA ALA A 291 -2.47 -6.19 45.39
C ALA A 291 -2.88 -5.98 43.93
N TRP A 292 -4.17 -5.83 43.65
CA TRP A 292 -4.65 -5.48 42.30
C TRP A 292 -4.17 -4.09 41.85
N VAL A 293 -4.22 -3.08 42.72
CA VAL A 293 -3.70 -1.73 42.39
C VAL A 293 -2.21 -1.77 42.08
N ASN A 294 -1.42 -2.42 42.94
CA ASN A 294 0.03 -2.54 42.75
C ASN A 294 0.39 -3.33 41.48
N LEU A 295 -0.40 -4.34 41.13
CA LEU A 295 -0.25 -5.08 39.87
C LEU A 295 -0.56 -4.20 38.64
N GLY A 296 -1.59 -3.36 38.70
CA GLY A 296 -1.90 -2.40 37.63
C GLY A 296 -0.80 -1.35 37.44
N ILE A 297 -0.26 -0.82 38.54
CA ILE A 297 0.89 0.12 38.52
C ILE A 297 2.13 -0.56 37.90
N LEU A 298 2.39 -1.80 38.29
CA LEU A 298 3.49 -2.60 37.76
C LEU A 298 3.35 -2.78 36.24
N TYR A 299 2.15 -3.07 35.73
CA TYR A 299 1.92 -3.19 34.29
C TYR A 299 2.13 -1.87 33.55
N TYR A 300 1.75 -0.73 34.14
CA TYR A 300 2.08 0.57 33.55
C TYR A 300 3.61 0.78 33.46
N GLN A 301 4.36 0.41 34.50
CA GLN A 301 5.83 0.52 34.52
C GLN A 301 6.52 -0.44 33.54
N LYS A 302 5.94 -1.63 33.30
CA LYS A 302 6.36 -2.58 32.25
C LYS A 302 5.92 -2.18 30.84
N GLU A 303 5.34 -0.99 30.67
CA GLU A 303 4.78 -0.51 29.40
C GLU A 303 3.63 -1.37 28.83
N SER A 304 3.07 -2.26 29.64
CA SER A 304 1.92 -3.12 29.32
C SER A 304 0.59 -2.38 29.57
N TYR A 305 0.37 -1.28 28.83
CA TYR A 305 -0.70 -0.31 29.13
C TYR A 305 -2.12 -0.89 29.04
N PHE A 306 -2.37 -1.83 28.12
CA PHE A 306 -3.67 -2.48 28.00
C PHE A 306 -3.98 -3.34 29.24
N GLN A 307 -3.01 -4.12 29.70
CA GLN A 307 -3.14 -4.93 30.92
C GLN A 307 -3.31 -4.05 32.16
N SER A 308 -2.57 -2.94 32.24
CA SER A 308 -2.77 -1.91 33.28
C SER A 308 -4.22 -1.41 33.31
N ILE A 309 -4.79 -1.04 32.16
CA ILE A 309 -6.19 -0.59 32.07
C ILE A 309 -7.17 -1.67 32.54
N LEU A 310 -7.00 -2.92 32.10
CA LEU A 310 -7.87 -4.03 32.51
C LEU A 310 -7.87 -4.22 34.02
N ILE A 311 -6.67 -4.31 34.62
CA ILE A 311 -6.51 -4.52 36.05
C ILE A 311 -7.06 -3.34 36.87
N LEU A 312 -6.72 -2.11 36.49
CA LEU A 312 -7.16 -0.92 37.22
C LEU A 312 -8.67 -0.68 37.05
N SER A 313 -9.26 -1.04 35.91
CA SER A 313 -10.72 -1.01 35.73
C SER A 313 -11.43 -2.03 36.62
N HIS A 314 -10.83 -3.22 36.79
CA HIS A 314 -11.34 -4.23 37.72
C HIS A 314 -11.35 -3.72 39.18
N VAL A 315 -10.27 -3.03 39.61
CA VAL A 315 -10.22 -2.36 40.92
C VAL A 315 -11.39 -1.39 41.08
N LEU A 316 -11.61 -0.52 40.09
CA LEU A 316 -12.62 0.54 40.16
C LEU A 316 -14.07 0.01 40.11
N ASN A 317 -14.30 -1.17 39.55
CA ASN A 317 -15.59 -1.84 39.64
C ASN A 317 -15.94 -2.26 41.08
N GLN A 318 -14.93 -2.49 41.93
CA GLN A 318 -15.11 -2.87 43.33
C GLN A 318 -15.02 -1.67 44.28
N ASP A 319 -14.08 -0.76 44.03
CA ASP A 319 -13.84 0.46 44.80
C ASP A 319 -13.72 1.68 43.88
N GLN A 320 -14.84 2.36 43.67
CA GLN A 320 -14.92 3.59 42.86
C GLN A 320 -14.25 4.80 43.53
N THR A 321 -13.70 4.67 44.73
CA THR A 321 -13.04 5.78 45.45
C THR A 321 -11.51 5.72 45.34
N ASN A 322 -10.96 4.71 44.66
CA ASN A 322 -9.53 4.51 44.52
C ASN A 322 -8.89 5.53 43.56
N ASN A 323 -8.41 6.64 44.12
CA ASN A 323 -7.77 7.73 43.37
C ASN A 323 -6.49 7.30 42.64
N LEU A 324 -5.72 6.38 43.22
CA LEU A 324 -4.47 5.90 42.62
C LEU A 324 -4.76 5.08 41.36
N ALA A 325 -5.80 4.24 41.39
CA ALA A 325 -6.24 3.49 40.22
C ALA A 325 -6.71 4.40 39.07
N TYR A 326 -7.51 5.44 39.37
CA TYR A 326 -7.89 6.44 38.35
C TYR A 326 -6.67 7.15 37.75
N TYR A 327 -5.68 7.54 38.56
CA TYR A 327 -4.49 8.25 38.07
C TYR A 327 -3.69 7.41 37.07
N TYR A 328 -3.34 6.17 37.43
CA TYR A 328 -2.57 5.29 36.55
C TYR A 328 -3.37 4.79 35.34
N LEU A 329 -4.70 4.70 35.44
CA LEU A 329 -5.57 4.44 34.31
C LEU A 329 -5.59 5.63 33.34
N GLY A 330 -5.55 6.86 33.85
CA GLY A 330 -5.33 8.07 33.04
C GLY A 330 -4.02 8.04 32.26
N MET A 331 -2.91 7.72 32.94
CA MET A 331 -1.59 7.59 32.29
C MET A 331 -1.54 6.47 31.25
N SER A 332 -2.21 5.34 31.54
CA SER A 332 -2.25 4.20 30.62
C SER A 332 -3.08 4.50 29.37
N TYR A 333 -4.22 5.19 29.52
CA TYR A 333 -5.02 5.64 28.37
C TYR A 333 -4.28 6.69 27.53
N GLU A 334 -3.54 7.60 28.17
CA GLU A 334 -2.71 8.58 27.47
C GLU A 334 -1.66 7.90 26.58
N LYS A 335 -0.97 6.87 27.09
CA LYS A 335 0.01 6.08 26.31
C LYS A 335 -0.58 5.32 25.14
N LEU A 336 -1.87 4.95 25.21
CA LEU A 336 -2.62 4.33 24.12
C LEU A 336 -3.38 5.34 23.24
N ASN A 337 -3.11 6.64 23.38
CA ASN A 337 -3.77 7.73 22.64
C ASN A 337 -5.31 7.76 22.82
N GLN A 338 -5.83 7.22 23.92
CA GLN A 338 -7.25 7.25 24.30
C GLN A 338 -7.57 8.49 25.14
N ILE A 339 -7.46 9.66 24.50
CA ILE A 339 -7.40 10.95 25.18
C ILE A 339 -8.66 11.26 26.01
N SER A 340 -9.85 10.95 25.51
CA SER A 340 -11.10 11.23 26.22
C SER A 340 -11.21 10.45 27.54
N GLN A 341 -10.80 9.18 27.55
CA GLN A 341 -10.79 8.34 28.73
C GLN A 341 -9.70 8.79 29.72
N ALA A 342 -8.52 9.19 29.21
CA ALA A 342 -7.45 9.75 30.04
C ALA A 342 -7.89 11.02 30.77
N ILE A 343 -8.55 11.94 30.07
CA ILE A 343 -9.13 13.16 30.65
C ILE A 343 -10.11 12.84 31.78
N ALA A 344 -11.07 11.94 31.52
CA ALA A 344 -12.08 11.56 32.51
C ALA A 344 -11.43 10.95 33.78
N ALA A 345 -10.39 10.13 33.59
CA ALA A 345 -9.67 9.49 34.69
C ALA A 345 -8.86 10.50 35.53
N TYR A 346 -8.17 11.46 34.89
CA TYR A 346 -7.48 12.53 35.63
C TYR A 346 -8.46 13.46 36.36
N GLN A 347 -9.62 13.79 35.75
CA GLN A 347 -10.68 14.54 36.44
C GLN A 347 -11.18 13.80 37.69
N LYS A 348 -11.41 12.48 37.61
CA LYS A 348 -11.78 11.66 38.77
C LYS A 348 -10.70 11.60 39.85
N THR A 349 -9.44 11.59 39.45
CA THR A 349 -8.30 11.70 40.38
C THR A 349 -8.35 13.03 41.13
N ILE A 350 -8.58 14.14 40.42
CA ILE A 350 -8.67 15.49 41.00
C ILE A 350 -9.89 15.64 41.93
N GLU A 351 -11.06 15.12 41.53
CA GLU A 351 -12.28 15.16 42.33
C GLU A 351 -12.12 14.44 43.68
N SER A 352 -11.44 13.28 43.66
CA SER A 352 -11.24 12.46 44.86
C SER A 352 -10.03 12.87 45.70
N LYS A 353 -8.99 13.42 45.06
CA LYS A 353 -7.75 13.87 45.71
C LYS A 353 -7.31 15.24 45.13
N PRO A 354 -7.89 16.34 45.64
CA PRO A 354 -7.65 17.69 45.10
C PRO A 354 -6.21 18.21 45.24
N ASP A 355 -5.36 17.56 46.02
CA ASP A 355 -3.93 17.92 46.19
C ASP A 355 -2.99 17.13 45.26
N HIS A 356 -3.51 16.29 44.35
CA HIS A 356 -2.72 15.50 43.40
C HIS A 356 -2.22 16.32 42.20
N ILE A 357 -1.14 17.10 42.39
CA ILE A 357 -0.61 18.06 41.40
C ILE A 357 -0.30 17.43 40.03
N ASP A 358 0.23 16.20 39.98
CA ASP A 358 0.57 15.55 38.70
C ASP A 358 -0.67 15.27 37.83
N ALA A 359 -1.84 15.09 38.44
CA ALA A 359 -3.09 14.91 37.70
C ALA A 359 -3.53 16.23 37.02
N TYR A 360 -3.33 17.37 37.68
CA TYR A 360 -3.56 18.69 37.06
C TYR A 360 -2.61 18.95 35.89
N ASN A 361 -1.33 18.60 36.03
CA ASN A 361 -0.33 18.77 34.98
C ASN A 361 -0.57 17.86 33.77
N ASN A 362 -0.82 16.57 34.01
CA ASN A 362 -1.09 15.63 32.92
C ASN A 362 -2.39 15.97 32.20
N LEU A 363 -3.45 16.34 32.95
CA LEU A 363 -4.68 16.84 32.33
C LEU A 363 -4.41 18.11 31.51
N GLY A 364 -3.68 19.08 32.05
CA GLY A 364 -3.30 20.29 31.32
C GLY A 364 -2.51 20.00 30.04
N ASN A 365 -1.61 19.02 30.06
CA ASN A 365 -0.85 18.59 28.88
C ASN A 365 -1.77 18.03 27.79
N LEU A 366 -2.73 17.17 28.17
CA LEU A 366 -3.74 16.64 27.25
C LEU A 366 -4.62 17.76 26.66
N LEU A 367 -5.06 18.71 27.48
CA LEU A 367 -5.85 19.85 27.00
C LEU A 367 -5.03 20.76 26.07
N THR A 368 -3.72 20.91 26.35
CA THR A 368 -2.79 21.64 25.48
C THR A 368 -2.68 20.96 24.11
N GLN A 369 -2.56 19.63 24.08
CA GLN A 369 -2.55 18.85 22.84
C GLN A 369 -3.88 18.96 22.08
N GLN A 370 -5.01 19.09 22.77
CA GLN A 370 -6.33 19.32 22.18
C GLN A 370 -6.60 20.78 21.77
N GLY A 371 -5.66 21.70 21.98
CA GLY A 371 -5.84 23.12 21.68
C GLY A 371 -6.70 23.90 22.69
N GLN A 372 -7.09 23.28 23.80
CA GLN A 372 -7.89 23.86 24.88
C GLN A 372 -7.01 24.67 25.85
N PHE A 373 -6.41 25.72 25.33
CA PHE A 373 -5.33 26.44 26.00
C PHE A 373 -5.74 27.16 27.29
N ILE A 374 -6.94 27.74 27.35
CA ILE A 374 -7.42 28.49 28.53
C ILE A 374 -7.64 27.53 29.71
N GLU A 375 -8.19 26.36 29.43
CA GLU A 375 -8.47 25.32 30.41
C GLU A 375 -7.16 24.69 30.89
N ALA A 376 -6.22 24.40 29.97
CA ALA A 376 -4.88 23.96 30.30
C ALA A 376 -4.13 24.95 31.21
N GLU A 377 -4.14 26.24 30.86
CA GLU A 377 -3.54 27.29 31.69
C GLU A 377 -4.15 27.31 33.09
N THR A 378 -5.48 27.20 33.18
CA THR A 378 -6.21 27.17 34.46
C THR A 378 -5.73 26.01 35.33
N LEU A 379 -5.57 24.82 34.75
CA LEU A 379 -5.11 23.62 35.47
C LEU A 379 -3.66 23.76 35.93
N TYR A 380 -2.75 24.24 35.09
CA TYR A 380 -1.36 24.48 35.51
C TYR A 380 -1.27 25.49 36.66
N ARG A 381 -2.05 26.58 36.58
CA ARG A 381 -2.13 27.59 37.66
C ARG A 381 -2.74 27.01 38.94
N GLN A 382 -3.72 26.12 38.85
CA GLN A 382 -4.25 25.39 40.00
C GLN A 382 -3.19 24.50 40.63
N GLY A 383 -2.41 23.76 39.83
CA GLY A 383 -1.27 22.98 40.30
C GLY A 383 -0.22 23.84 41.03
N ILE A 384 0.08 25.03 40.51
CA ILE A 384 0.97 26.02 41.15
C ILE A 384 0.39 26.53 42.47
N ASN A 385 -0.92 26.79 42.54
CA ASN A 385 -1.57 27.25 43.77
C ASN A 385 -1.55 26.17 44.87
N ILE A 386 -1.68 24.89 44.50
CA ILE A 386 -1.59 23.76 45.44
C ILE A 386 -0.16 23.63 45.99
N ASN A 387 0.85 23.72 45.13
CA ASN A 387 2.25 23.72 45.53
C ASN A 387 3.09 24.71 44.71
N PRO A 388 3.38 25.89 45.28
CA PRO A 388 4.20 26.91 44.62
C PRO A 388 5.65 26.50 44.33
N ASN A 389 6.14 25.40 44.91
CA ASN A 389 7.48 24.87 44.66
C ASN A 389 7.48 23.69 43.67
N HIS A 390 6.39 23.45 42.94
CA HIS A 390 6.33 22.39 41.93
C HIS A 390 6.86 22.89 40.57
N PHE A 391 8.12 22.60 40.25
CA PHE A 391 8.77 23.11 39.03
C PHE A 391 8.06 22.66 37.73
N GLY A 392 7.51 21.44 37.70
CA GLY A 392 6.85 20.88 36.52
C GLY A 392 5.62 21.68 36.07
N SER A 393 4.89 22.29 37.01
CA SER A 393 3.74 23.14 36.67
C SER A 393 4.16 24.44 35.99
N TYR A 394 5.27 25.03 36.42
CA TYR A 394 5.86 26.22 35.77
C TYR A 394 6.47 25.88 34.41
N LEU A 395 7.13 24.72 34.27
CA LEU A 395 7.65 24.24 32.98
C LEU A 395 6.51 24.06 31.96
N ASN A 396 5.44 23.35 32.34
CA ASN A 396 4.31 23.12 31.43
C ASN A 396 3.57 24.42 31.07
N LEU A 397 3.41 25.34 32.01
CA LEU A 397 2.85 26.66 31.74
C LEU A 397 3.74 27.50 30.82
N GLY A 398 5.06 27.44 30.99
CA GLY A 398 6.02 28.06 30.07
C GLY A 398 5.95 27.47 28.65
N ASN A 399 5.83 26.14 28.54
CA ASN A 399 5.66 25.43 27.27
C ASN A 399 4.37 25.87 26.57
N LEU A 400 3.27 25.97 27.31
CA LEU A 400 1.99 26.47 26.80
C LEU A 400 2.12 27.89 26.25
N PHE A 401 2.79 28.80 26.97
CA PHE A 401 3.02 30.16 26.48
C PHE A 401 3.93 30.20 25.25
N LEU A 402 4.96 29.36 25.21
CA LEU A 402 5.85 29.26 24.05
C LEU A 402 5.11 28.74 22.81
N LEU A 403 4.19 27.77 22.99
CA LEU A 403 3.29 27.29 21.94
C LEU A 403 2.37 28.43 21.43
N GLN A 404 1.87 29.28 22.33
CA GLN A 404 1.05 30.45 21.99
C GLN A 404 1.85 31.65 21.47
N ASN A 405 3.17 31.51 21.27
CA ASN A 405 4.08 32.61 20.90
C ASN A 405 4.13 33.77 21.92
N GLN A 406 3.72 33.53 23.17
CA GLN A 406 3.82 34.48 24.27
C GLN A 406 5.21 34.35 24.93
N ILE A 407 6.23 34.79 24.19
CA ILE A 407 7.63 34.53 24.51
C ILE A 407 8.04 35.08 25.88
N GLU A 408 7.60 36.29 26.24
CA GLU A 408 7.94 36.91 27.53
C GLU A 408 7.39 36.10 28.71
N SER A 409 6.13 35.68 28.64
CA SER A 409 5.50 34.85 29.66
C SER A 409 6.12 33.45 29.75
N ALA A 410 6.55 32.87 28.62
CA ALA A 410 7.29 31.61 28.61
C ALA A 410 8.64 31.75 29.34
N LEU A 411 9.41 32.81 29.02
CA LEU A 411 10.70 33.09 29.65
C LEU A 411 10.59 33.30 31.15
N GLU A 412 9.56 34.03 31.62
CA GLU A 412 9.30 34.24 33.05
C GLU A 412 9.05 32.90 33.77
N ASN A 413 8.20 32.04 33.22
CA ASN A 413 7.87 30.75 33.84
C ASN A 413 9.06 29.78 33.85
N TYR A 414 9.86 29.72 32.78
CA TYR A 414 11.09 28.91 32.77
C TYR A 414 12.12 29.42 33.79
N GLN A 415 12.22 30.74 33.98
CA GLN A 415 13.11 31.31 35.01
C GLN A 415 12.66 30.93 36.42
N ILE A 416 11.36 30.98 36.71
CA ILE A 416 10.82 30.53 38.01
C ILE A 416 11.08 29.04 38.22
N ALA A 417 10.83 28.21 37.20
CA ALA A 417 11.09 26.77 37.29
C ALA A 417 12.57 26.44 37.56
N LEU A 418 13.51 27.18 36.95
CA LEU A 418 14.95 27.07 37.22
C LEU A 418 15.38 27.55 38.61
N GLN A 419 14.66 28.51 39.21
CA GLN A 419 14.91 28.92 40.61
C GLN A 419 14.54 27.81 41.59
N ILE A 420 13.51 27.02 41.28
CA ILE A 420 13.05 25.89 42.09
C ILE A 420 14.01 24.69 41.93
N ILE A 421 14.35 24.34 40.68
CA ILE A 421 15.25 23.23 40.36
C ILE A 421 16.39 23.72 39.44
N PRO A 422 17.54 24.13 40.01
CA PRO A 422 18.67 24.59 39.22
C PRO A 422 19.23 23.50 38.30
N ASN A 423 19.68 23.89 37.10
CA ASN A 423 20.34 23.02 36.11
C ASN A 423 19.47 21.88 35.52
N HIS A 424 18.14 22.03 35.48
CA HIS A 424 17.28 21.06 34.80
C HIS A 424 17.46 21.14 33.27
N PRO A 425 17.80 20.04 32.56
CA PRO A 425 18.05 20.05 31.12
C PRO A 425 16.89 20.60 30.30
N ASP A 426 15.66 20.12 30.53
CA ASP A 426 14.50 20.51 29.73
C ASP A 426 14.15 22.00 29.88
N ILE A 427 14.32 22.56 31.07
CA ILE A 427 14.02 23.97 31.31
C ILE A 427 15.08 24.85 30.63
N LEU A 428 16.35 24.47 30.69
CA LEU A 428 17.43 25.18 30.01
C LEU A 428 17.25 25.16 28.49
N HIS A 429 16.91 24.01 27.92
CA HIS A 429 16.63 23.87 26.49
C HIS A 429 15.46 24.75 26.03
N ASN A 430 14.32 24.68 26.73
CA ASN A 430 13.12 25.45 26.36
C ASN A 430 13.31 26.97 26.56
N LEU A 431 14.13 27.36 27.53
CA LEU A 431 14.51 28.77 27.74
C LEU A 431 15.44 29.29 26.64
N GLU A 432 16.38 28.48 26.15
CA GLU A 432 17.22 28.82 25.00
C GLU A 432 16.38 28.97 23.73
N LEU A 433 15.49 28.01 23.47
CA LEU A 433 14.55 28.06 22.34
C LEU A 433 13.66 29.32 22.37
N ALA A 434 13.15 29.69 23.55
CA ALA A 434 12.36 30.91 23.71
C ALA A 434 13.18 32.18 23.43
N LYS A 435 14.46 32.22 23.84
CA LYS A 435 15.37 33.35 23.57
C LYS A 435 15.73 33.45 22.08
N GLU A 436 16.03 32.33 21.43
CA GLU A 436 16.32 32.30 20.00
C GLU A 436 15.14 32.82 19.18
N ARG A 437 13.94 32.33 19.50
CA ARG A 437 12.69 32.77 18.85
C ARG A 437 12.38 34.25 19.09
N GLN A 438 12.79 34.82 20.22
CA GLN A 438 12.70 36.26 20.49
C GLN A 438 13.62 37.07 19.56
N GLN A 439 14.80 36.54 19.21
CA GLN A 439 15.81 37.24 18.41
C GLN A 439 15.59 37.07 16.91
N ASN A 440 15.20 35.87 16.46
CA ASN A 440 14.94 35.56 15.05
C ASN A 440 13.67 34.70 14.91
N PRO A 441 12.51 35.31 14.66
CA PRO A 441 11.25 34.57 14.54
C PRO A 441 11.04 33.93 13.16
N ALA A 442 11.88 34.20 12.16
CA ALA A 442 11.66 33.72 10.79
C ALA A 442 11.68 32.18 10.66
N PRO A 443 12.64 31.43 11.23
CA PRO A 443 12.62 29.97 11.22
C PRO A 443 11.35 29.39 11.85
N TYR A 444 10.84 30.02 12.91
CA TYR A 444 9.58 29.62 13.53
C TYR A 444 8.40 29.76 12.56
N TYR A 445 8.24 30.91 11.90
CA TYR A 445 7.12 31.10 10.97
C TYR A 445 7.20 30.17 9.77
N SER A 446 8.40 29.88 9.26
CA SER A 446 8.56 28.88 8.20
C SER A 446 8.17 27.49 8.69
N SER A 447 8.83 26.96 9.72
CA SER A 447 8.59 25.59 10.20
C SER A 447 7.17 25.38 10.73
N PHE A 448 6.58 26.40 11.35
CA PHE A 448 5.20 26.32 11.82
C PHE A 448 4.20 26.40 10.65
N GLY A 449 4.47 27.24 9.66
CA GLY A 449 3.70 27.26 8.41
C GLY A 449 3.75 25.90 7.70
N ASP A 450 4.95 25.31 7.57
CA ASP A 450 5.16 24.02 6.92
C ASP A 450 4.42 22.88 7.66
N ARG A 451 4.48 22.85 8.99
CA ARG A 451 3.71 21.88 9.80
C ARG A 451 2.20 22.07 9.63
N LEU A 452 1.71 23.32 9.63
CA LEU A 452 0.29 23.60 9.43
C LEU A 452 -0.17 23.17 8.03
N TYR A 453 0.67 23.36 7.02
CA TYR A 453 0.44 22.88 5.67
C TYR A 453 0.35 21.35 5.61
N GLU A 454 1.29 20.63 6.23
CA GLU A 454 1.28 19.16 6.32
C GLU A 454 0.02 18.62 7.03
N LEU A 455 -0.48 19.35 8.04
CA LEU A 455 -1.73 19.04 8.75
C LEU A 455 -2.99 19.43 7.96
N GLY A 456 -2.86 20.00 6.76
CA GLY A 456 -3.98 20.48 5.95
C GLY A 456 -4.62 21.78 6.45
N ASN A 457 -4.04 22.45 7.45
CA ASN A 457 -4.48 23.76 7.93
C ASN A 457 -3.88 24.90 7.09
N TYR A 458 -4.34 25.00 5.85
CA TYR A 458 -3.81 25.96 4.87
C TYR A 458 -3.98 27.43 5.28
N GLN A 459 -5.10 27.79 5.90
CA GLN A 459 -5.34 29.16 6.37
C GLN A 459 -4.38 29.55 7.51
N GLY A 460 -4.13 28.63 8.44
CA GLY A 460 -3.11 28.81 9.48
C GLY A 460 -1.71 28.96 8.91
N ALA A 461 -1.36 28.13 7.92
CA ALA A 461 -0.07 28.18 7.23
C ALA A 461 0.13 29.51 6.50
N ILE A 462 -0.87 29.98 5.73
CA ILE A 462 -0.86 31.29 5.05
C ILE A 462 -0.57 32.43 6.05
N ALA A 463 -1.23 32.41 7.21
CA ALA A 463 -0.99 33.43 8.24
C ALA A 463 0.46 33.44 8.76
N GLN A 464 1.14 32.28 8.81
CA GLN A 464 2.56 32.25 9.19
C GLN A 464 3.45 32.70 8.03
N TYR A 465 3.18 32.26 6.80
CA TYR A 465 3.95 32.67 5.63
C TYR A 465 3.83 34.17 5.34
N GLN A 466 2.69 34.80 5.63
CA GLN A 466 2.55 36.26 5.56
C GLN A 466 3.44 36.98 6.57
N LYS A 467 3.49 36.51 7.82
CA LYS A 467 4.43 37.06 8.83
C LYS A 467 5.89 36.84 8.42
N LEU A 468 6.19 35.72 7.76
CA LEU A 468 7.51 35.47 7.20
C LEU A 468 7.84 36.46 6.08
N LEU A 469 6.89 36.75 5.20
CA LEU A 469 7.03 37.73 4.12
C LEU A 469 7.27 39.16 4.65
N ASP A 470 6.61 39.53 5.76
CA ASP A 470 6.82 40.82 6.42
C ASP A 470 8.26 40.98 6.97
N LEU A 471 8.89 39.87 7.36
CA LEU A 471 10.26 39.83 7.89
C LEU A 471 11.33 39.68 6.81
N GLN A 472 11.03 38.95 5.75
CA GLN A 472 11.94 38.60 4.66
C GLN A 472 11.36 39.07 3.32
N GLN A 473 11.31 40.40 3.14
CA GLN A 473 10.91 40.97 1.86
C GLN A 473 11.91 40.55 0.77
N GLY A 474 11.42 39.93 -0.31
CA GLY A 474 12.26 39.54 -1.45
C GLY A 474 12.34 38.04 -1.77
N ASP A 475 11.85 37.17 -0.89
CA ASP A 475 11.93 35.71 -1.11
C ASP A 475 10.73 35.20 -1.93
N VAL A 476 11.00 34.85 -3.19
CA VAL A 476 10.00 34.32 -4.12
C VAL A 476 9.36 33.01 -3.63
N ASN A 477 10.10 32.19 -2.88
CA ASN A 477 9.62 30.89 -2.40
C ASN A 477 8.44 31.03 -1.44
N ILE A 478 8.34 32.15 -0.71
CA ILE A 478 7.22 32.41 0.21
C ILE A 478 5.91 32.56 -0.58
N TYR A 479 5.95 33.22 -1.75
CA TYR A 479 4.79 33.35 -2.62
C TYR A 479 4.35 32.00 -3.18
N GLU A 480 5.30 31.11 -3.51
CA GLU A 480 4.99 29.74 -3.94
C GLU A 480 4.32 28.94 -2.81
N LYS A 481 4.82 29.03 -1.57
CA LYS A 481 4.19 28.39 -0.39
C LYS A 481 2.76 28.89 -0.16
N ILE A 482 2.54 30.20 -0.21
CA ILE A 482 1.19 30.81 -0.08
C ILE A 482 0.28 30.35 -1.23
N HIS A 483 0.79 30.35 -2.46
CA HIS A 483 0.06 29.89 -3.63
C HIS A 483 -0.39 28.42 -3.48
N GLN A 484 0.52 27.53 -3.04
CA GLN A 484 0.23 26.10 -2.81
C GLN A 484 -0.85 25.91 -1.75
N CYS A 485 -0.85 26.69 -0.67
CA CYS A 485 -1.93 26.68 0.32
C CYS A 485 -3.29 26.98 -0.31
N TYR A 486 -3.39 28.08 -1.09
CA TYR A 486 -4.65 28.42 -1.77
C TYR A 486 -5.07 27.34 -2.77
N TRP A 487 -4.12 26.80 -3.54
CA TRP A 487 -4.39 25.74 -4.50
C TRP A 487 -4.95 24.48 -3.84
N ASN A 488 -4.35 24.01 -2.75
CA ASN A 488 -4.79 22.81 -2.04
C ASN A 488 -6.07 23.02 -1.24
N SER A 489 -6.39 24.26 -0.86
CA SER A 489 -7.68 24.62 -0.27
C SER A 489 -8.83 24.68 -1.29
N GLY A 490 -8.54 24.58 -2.59
CA GLY A 490 -9.53 24.72 -3.68
C GLY A 490 -9.86 26.16 -4.05
N GLU A 491 -9.16 27.15 -3.48
CA GLU A 491 -9.33 28.59 -3.75
C GLU A 491 -8.55 29.00 -5.01
N TYR A 492 -8.86 28.38 -6.16
CA TYR A 492 -8.05 28.47 -7.38
C TYR A 492 -7.88 29.88 -7.94
N ASP A 493 -8.92 30.71 -7.92
CA ASP A 493 -8.82 32.10 -8.41
C ASP A 493 -7.88 32.95 -7.54
N ILE A 494 -7.90 32.75 -6.23
CA ILE A 494 -7.01 33.45 -5.30
C ILE A 494 -5.57 32.97 -5.52
N ALA A 495 -5.38 31.66 -5.69
CA ALA A 495 -4.09 31.06 -6.01
C ALA A 495 -3.50 31.59 -7.34
N ILE A 496 -4.34 31.76 -8.37
CA ILE A 496 -3.93 32.33 -9.67
C ILE A 496 -3.57 33.82 -9.51
N ASN A 497 -4.38 34.58 -8.79
CA ASN A 497 -4.12 36.00 -8.56
C ASN A 497 -2.84 36.22 -7.73
N SER A 498 -2.55 35.37 -6.75
CA SER A 498 -1.31 35.47 -5.97
C SER A 498 -0.07 35.27 -6.84
N LEU A 499 -0.12 34.36 -7.82
CA LEU A 499 0.95 34.19 -8.81
C LEU A 499 1.09 35.41 -9.71
N LYS A 500 -0.02 35.99 -10.19
CA LYS A 500 0.01 37.23 -10.99
C LYS A 500 0.71 38.36 -10.22
N THR A 501 0.39 38.55 -8.94
CA THR A 501 1.07 39.53 -8.08
C THR A 501 2.55 39.20 -7.87
N ALA A 502 2.91 37.93 -7.70
CA ALA A 502 4.31 37.53 -7.58
C ALA A 502 5.10 37.82 -8.88
N ILE A 503 4.48 37.62 -10.05
CA ILE A 503 5.09 37.90 -11.36
C ILE A 503 5.28 39.40 -11.58
N GLU A 504 4.39 40.26 -11.08
CA GLU A 504 4.60 41.72 -11.13
C GLU A 504 5.89 42.15 -10.40
N LEU A 505 6.27 41.42 -9.34
CA LEU A 505 7.48 41.67 -8.57
C LEU A 505 8.71 40.95 -9.13
N TYR A 506 8.53 39.74 -9.68
CA TYR A 506 9.60 38.85 -10.14
C TYR A 506 9.38 38.36 -11.58
N SER A 507 9.17 39.28 -12.52
CA SER A 507 8.85 38.97 -13.93
C SER A 507 9.94 38.22 -14.69
N GLN A 508 11.15 38.13 -14.13
CA GLN A 508 12.28 37.39 -14.70
C GLN A 508 12.44 35.99 -14.09
N PHE A 509 11.54 35.56 -13.20
CA PHE A 509 11.60 34.25 -12.56
C PHE A 509 10.69 33.25 -13.28
N ALA A 510 11.29 32.46 -14.17
CA ALA A 510 10.59 31.51 -15.06
C ALA A 510 9.60 30.56 -14.35
N PRO A 511 9.92 29.96 -13.16
CA PRO A 511 9.00 29.02 -12.51
C PRO A 511 7.62 29.59 -12.18
N LEU A 512 7.52 30.88 -11.84
CA LEU A 512 6.23 31.54 -11.58
C LEU A 512 5.36 31.60 -12.85
N HIS A 513 5.95 31.98 -13.99
CA HIS A 513 5.24 32.01 -15.27
C HIS A 513 4.77 30.61 -15.66
N PHE A 514 5.64 29.61 -15.56
CA PHE A 514 5.30 28.23 -15.90
C PHE A 514 4.18 27.68 -15.00
N THR A 515 4.26 27.94 -13.70
CA THR A 515 3.22 27.52 -12.73
C THR A 515 1.89 28.21 -13.03
N LEU A 516 1.89 29.51 -13.34
CA LEU A 516 0.66 30.23 -13.70
C LEU A 516 0.03 29.68 -14.98
N ILE A 517 0.80 29.47 -16.04
CA ILE A 517 0.31 28.90 -17.31
C ILE A 517 -0.32 27.53 -17.05
N THR A 518 0.39 26.66 -16.33
CA THR A 518 -0.07 25.30 -16.03
C THR A 518 -1.36 25.31 -15.20
N ASN A 519 -1.45 26.17 -14.19
CA ASN A 519 -2.64 26.32 -13.36
C ASN A 519 -3.84 26.87 -14.13
N LEU A 520 -3.63 27.82 -15.05
CA LEU A 520 -4.67 28.32 -15.95
C LEU A 520 -5.19 27.20 -16.86
N LEU A 521 -4.30 26.35 -17.40
CA LEU A 521 -4.70 25.18 -18.20
C LEU A 521 -5.53 24.17 -17.38
N TYR A 522 -5.10 23.86 -16.15
CA TYR A 522 -5.85 22.98 -15.24
C TYR A 522 -7.25 23.49 -14.91
N GLN A 523 -7.45 24.81 -14.90
CA GLN A 523 -8.75 25.45 -14.71
C GLN A 523 -9.52 25.71 -16.02
N GLY A 524 -9.00 25.26 -17.17
CA GLY A 524 -9.64 25.45 -18.48
C GLY A 524 -9.59 26.86 -19.03
N ARG A 525 -8.72 27.72 -18.49
CA ARG A 525 -8.53 29.12 -18.89
C ARG A 525 -7.44 29.19 -19.97
N THR A 526 -7.63 28.44 -21.04
CA THR A 526 -6.60 28.20 -22.08
C THR A 526 -6.17 29.49 -22.79
N GLU A 527 -7.09 30.41 -23.05
CA GLU A 527 -6.78 31.70 -23.67
C GLU A 527 -5.86 32.54 -22.78
N GLU A 528 -6.19 32.66 -21.49
CA GLU A 528 -5.31 33.34 -20.51
C GLU A 528 -3.94 32.66 -20.39
N ALA A 529 -3.89 31.32 -20.45
CA ALA A 529 -2.64 30.58 -20.43
C ALA A 529 -1.78 30.90 -21.67
N ALA A 530 -2.38 30.98 -22.86
CA ALA A 530 -1.70 31.37 -24.09
C ALA A 530 -1.19 32.82 -24.03
N THR A 531 -2.00 33.76 -23.54
CA THR A 531 -1.55 35.15 -23.32
C THR A 531 -0.40 35.22 -22.32
N GLN A 532 -0.47 34.48 -21.22
CA GLN A 532 0.61 34.45 -20.24
C GLN A 532 1.90 33.83 -20.80
N ALA A 533 1.79 32.84 -21.69
CA ALA A 533 2.93 32.27 -22.40
C ALA A 533 3.57 33.28 -23.37
N GLU A 534 2.78 34.12 -24.04
CA GLU A 534 3.28 35.24 -24.85
C GLU A 534 4.07 36.23 -23.99
N ILE A 535 3.47 36.71 -22.88
CA ILE A 535 4.13 37.61 -21.91
C ILE A 535 5.43 37.00 -21.39
N ALA A 536 5.40 35.72 -20.98
CA ALA A 536 6.58 35.01 -20.49
C ALA A 536 7.67 34.96 -21.56
N SER A 537 7.32 34.72 -22.83
CA SER A 537 8.30 34.69 -23.92
C SER A 537 8.92 36.06 -24.24
N GLU A 538 8.23 37.16 -23.93
CA GLU A 538 8.76 38.52 -24.07
C GLU A 538 9.66 38.89 -22.89
N CYS A 539 9.28 38.50 -21.67
CA CYS A 539 10.08 38.73 -20.46
C CYS A 539 11.35 37.86 -20.44
N LEU A 540 11.25 36.63 -20.94
CA LEU A 540 12.29 35.59 -20.90
C LEU A 540 12.57 35.04 -22.31
N PRO A 541 13.07 35.87 -23.25
CA PRO A 541 13.17 35.51 -24.67
C PRO A 541 14.16 34.37 -24.95
N LYS A 542 15.03 34.04 -24.00
CA LYS A 542 15.97 32.92 -24.10
C LYS A 542 15.39 31.59 -23.64
N ASP A 543 14.37 31.59 -22.76
CA ASP A 543 13.77 30.34 -22.29
C ASP A 543 12.80 29.82 -23.36
N TYR A 544 13.26 28.80 -24.10
CA TYR A 544 12.50 28.24 -25.22
C TYR A 544 11.21 27.54 -24.77
N THR A 545 11.06 27.21 -23.48
CA THR A 545 9.81 26.64 -22.93
C THR A 545 8.61 27.55 -23.24
N PHE A 546 8.77 28.86 -23.09
CA PHE A 546 7.69 29.82 -23.37
C PHE A 546 7.48 30.05 -24.86
N THR A 547 8.52 29.86 -25.68
CA THR A 547 8.41 29.85 -27.14
C THR A 547 7.60 28.64 -27.62
N LEU A 548 7.74 27.48 -27.00
CA LEU A 548 6.90 26.31 -27.27
C LEU A 548 5.46 26.56 -26.81
N LEU A 549 5.26 26.93 -25.54
CA LEU A 549 3.93 27.09 -24.94
C LEU A 549 3.09 28.13 -25.70
N LYS A 550 3.66 29.29 -26.06
CA LYS A 550 2.90 30.30 -26.81
C LYS A 550 2.45 29.79 -28.19
N ASN A 551 3.14 28.82 -28.78
CA ASN A 551 2.78 28.30 -30.11
C ASN A 551 1.90 27.04 -30.04
N LEU A 552 2.12 26.17 -29.06
CA LEU A 552 1.60 24.79 -29.05
C LEU A 552 0.56 24.50 -27.96
N ILE A 553 0.20 25.47 -27.10
CA ILE A 553 -0.87 25.27 -26.13
C ILE A 553 -2.18 24.86 -26.84
N VAL A 554 -2.75 23.74 -26.37
CA VAL A 554 -4.10 23.26 -26.67
C VAL A 554 -4.88 23.12 -25.36
N PRO A 555 -6.23 23.24 -25.39
CA PRO A 555 -7.04 23.09 -24.20
C PRO A 555 -6.92 21.69 -23.59
N MET A 556 -6.89 21.64 -22.25
CA MET A 556 -7.08 20.38 -21.53
C MET A 556 -8.52 19.87 -21.68
N PHE A 557 -9.50 20.77 -21.74
CA PHE A 557 -10.88 20.44 -22.06
C PHE A 557 -11.50 21.59 -22.84
N TYR A 558 -12.50 21.26 -23.67
CA TYR A 558 -13.13 22.20 -24.60
C TYR A 558 -14.48 22.66 -24.06
N HIS A 559 -14.73 23.97 -24.09
CA HIS A 559 -16.01 24.58 -23.69
C HIS A 559 -17.07 24.49 -24.79
N SER A 560 -16.65 24.44 -26.06
CA SER A 560 -17.53 24.30 -27.21
C SER A 560 -16.90 23.50 -28.35
N VAL A 561 -17.72 23.06 -29.30
CA VAL A 561 -17.26 22.28 -30.47
C VAL A 561 -16.36 23.14 -31.37
N GLU A 562 -16.65 24.43 -31.48
CA GLU A 562 -15.90 25.38 -32.30
C GLU A 562 -14.46 25.58 -31.82
N GLU A 563 -14.22 25.47 -30.51
CA GLU A 563 -12.86 25.56 -29.94
C GLU A 563 -11.94 24.43 -30.45
N ILE A 564 -12.48 23.25 -30.75
CA ILE A 564 -11.68 22.11 -31.23
C ILE A 564 -10.97 22.48 -32.54
N SER A 565 -11.72 22.98 -33.52
CA SER A 565 -11.16 23.41 -34.80
C SER A 565 -10.25 24.64 -34.66
N TYR A 566 -10.61 25.61 -33.81
CA TYR A 566 -9.80 26.81 -33.58
C TYR A 566 -8.41 26.47 -33.04
N TYR A 567 -8.33 25.65 -31.98
CA TYR A 567 -7.06 25.29 -31.38
C TYR A 567 -6.25 24.31 -32.24
N GLN A 568 -6.90 23.51 -33.09
CA GLN A 568 -6.21 22.75 -34.13
C GLN A 568 -5.49 23.67 -35.13
N GLU A 569 -6.20 24.64 -35.72
CA GLU A 569 -5.60 25.57 -36.68
C GLU A 569 -4.47 26.38 -36.03
N ARG A 570 -4.68 26.81 -34.78
CA ARG A 570 -3.66 27.50 -33.98
C ARG A 570 -2.42 26.63 -33.78
N PHE A 571 -2.58 25.38 -33.36
CA PHE A 571 -1.47 24.44 -33.15
C PHE A 571 -0.68 24.24 -34.45
N ASN A 572 -1.36 24.00 -35.57
CA ASN A 572 -0.72 23.78 -36.87
C ASN A 572 0.07 25.00 -37.34
N LYS A 573 -0.49 26.20 -37.18
CA LYS A 573 0.20 27.46 -37.47
C LYS A 573 1.40 27.68 -36.53
N GLY A 574 1.24 27.39 -35.25
CA GLY A 574 2.29 27.50 -34.24
C GLY A 574 3.46 26.55 -34.53
N LEU A 575 3.17 25.29 -34.83
CA LEU A 575 4.17 24.28 -35.19
C LEU A 575 4.94 24.68 -36.44
N LYS A 576 4.24 25.14 -37.49
CA LYS A 576 4.89 25.68 -38.69
C LYS A 576 5.80 26.86 -38.37
N THR A 577 5.35 27.78 -37.51
CA THR A 577 6.14 28.94 -37.10
C THR A 577 7.42 28.49 -36.39
N LEU A 578 7.33 27.54 -35.45
CA LEU A 578 8.51 27.00 -34.75
C LEU A 578 9.53 26.39 -35.70
N ILE A 579 9.08 25.63 -36.69
CA ILE A 579 9.96 25.02 -37.71
C ILE A 579 10.66 26.10 -38.55
N GLU A 580 9.94 27.15 -38.94
CA GLU A 580 10.49 28.23 -39.76
C GLU A 580 11.46 29.16 -38.99
N THR A 581 11.29 29.30 -37.67
CA THR A 581 12.04 30.28 -36.87
C THR A 581 13.12 29.70 -35.98
N THR A 582 13.18 28.38 -35.81
CA THR A 582 14.17 27.73 -34.93
C THR A 582 15.37 27.24 -35.73
N ASP A 583 16.55 27.78 -35.45
CA ASP A 583 17.81 27.33 -36.05
C ASP A 583 18.61 26.46 -35.09
N PHE A 584 18.60 25.14 -35.30
CA PHE A 584 19.36 24.19 -34.49
C PHE A 584 20.87 24.21 -34.75
N ASN A 585 21.36 24.98 -35.73
CA ASN A 585 22.80 25.18 -35.92
C ASN A 585 23.39 26.21 -34.94
N ASP A 586 22.55 27.05 -34.33
CA ASP A 586 22.98 27.97 -33.27
C ASP A 586 23.06 27.23 -31.93
N PRO A 587 24.25 27.15 -31.28
CA PRO A 587 24.42 26.36 -30.06
C PRO A 587 23.56 26.82 -28.87
N GLU A 588 23.31 28.12 -28.73
CA GLU A 588 22.47 28.64 -27.66
C GLU A 588 21.00 28.26 -27.88
N THR A 589 20.50 28.44 -29.10
CA THR A 589 19.15 28.01 -29.50
C THR A 589 18.96 26.51 -29.33
N LEU A 590 19.93 25.70 -29.75
CA LEU A 590 19.89 24.25 -29.59
C LEU A 590 19.80 23.84 -28.11
N GLU A 591 20.63 24.43 -27.25
CA GLU A 591 20.62 24.16 -25.81
C GLU A 591 19.28 24.53 -25.16
N GLN A 592 18.75 25.72 -25.48
CA GLN A 592 17.49 26.17 -24.91
C GLN A 592 16.31 25.35 -25.45
N ALA A 593 16.33 24.99 -26.73
CA ALA A 593 15.30 24.13 -27.33
C ALA A 593 15.27 22.76 -26.68
N PHE A 594 16.42 22.13 -26.44
CA PHE A 594 16.54 20.88 -25.69
C PHE A 594 15.93 21.03 -24.27
N LEU A 595 16.36 22.03 -23.50
CA LEU A 595 15.82 22.26 -22.15
C LEU A 595 14.30 22.54 -22.14
N GLY A 596 13.80 23.23 -23.16
CA GLY A 596 12.38 23.59 -23.28
C GLY A 596 11.50 22.41 -23.70
N MET A 597 11.93 21.61 -24.68
CA MET A 597 11.20 20.42 -25.13
C MET A 597 11.20 19.32 -24.06
N GLY A 598 12.27 19.22 -23.26
CA GLY A 598 12.33 18.36 -22.07
C GLY A 598 11.36 18.72 -20.93
N ARG A 599 10.50 19.74 -21.08
CA ARG A 599 9.53 20.18 -20.06
C ARG A 599 8.05 20.06 -20.45
N PHE A 600 7.72 19.90 -21.74
CA PHE A 600 6.32 19.94 -22.20
C PHE A 600 6.06 18.95 -23.34
N THR A 601 4.87 18.34 -23.36
CA THR A 601 4.43 17.42 -24.42
C THR A 601 3.08 17.82 -25.01
N ASN A 602 2.77 17.30 -26.20
CA ASN A 602 1.49 17.53 -26.88
C ASN A 602 0.40 16.51 -26.46
N PHE A 603 0.44 16.00 -25.22
CA PHE A 603 -0.43 14.92 -24.72
C PHE A 603 -1.93 15.13 -25.01
N TYR A 604 -2.42 16.36 -24.85
CA TYR A 604 -3.85 16.67 -25.02
C TYR A 604 -4.33 16.68 -26.47
N LEU A 605 -3.42 16.68 -27.46
CA LEU A 605 -3.76 16.70 -28.88
C LEU A 605 -4.62 15.48 -29.29
N GLY A 606 -4.40 14.33 -28.64
CA GLY A 606 -5.17 13.11 -28.88
C GLY A 606 -6.65 13.19 -28.49
N TYR A 607 -7.04 14.15 -27.65
CA TYR A 607 -8.39 14.26 -27.09
C TYR A 607 -9.27 15.25 -27.88
N GLN A 608 -9.21 15.18 -29.22
CA GLN A 608 -9.96 16.02 -30.15
C GLN A 608 -10.94 15.24 -31.06
N ALA A 609 -11.14 13.93 -30.79
CA ALA A 609 -11.99 13.04 -31.59
C ALA A 609 -11.66 12.99 -33.10
N ARG A 610 -10.38 13.10 -33.47
CA ARG A 610 -9.91 13.07 -34.86
C ARG A 610 -8.57 12.35 -35.01
N ASN A 611 -8.16 12.09 -36.25
CA ASN A 611 -6.82 11.62 -36.54
C ASN A 611 -5.82 12.79 -36.41
N ILE A 612 -4.68 12.52 -35.76
CA ILE A 612 -3.62 13.51 -35.46
C ILE A 612 -2.25 13.09 -36.03
N ILE A 613 -2.22 12.09 -36.90
CA ILE A 613 -0.99 11.51 -37.44
C ILE A 613 -0.11 12.54 -38.16
N GLU A 614 -0.71 13.51 -38.88
CA GLU A 614 0.05 14.52 -39.61
C GLU A 614 0.75 15.47 -38.64
N GLU A 615 0.02 15.98 -37.64
CA GLU A 615 0.60 16.85 -36.60
C GLU A 615 1.69 16.14 -35.80
N GLN A 616 1.47 14.87 -35.44
CA GLN A 616 2.45 14.08 -34.72
C GLN A 616 3.71 13.80 -35.55
N ARG A 617 3.58 13.51 -36.85
CA ARG A 617 4.74 13.34 -37.74
C ARG A 617 5.56 14.61 -37.85
N ILE A 618 4.91 15.75 -38.08
CA ILE A 618 5.60 17.04 -38.22
C ILE A 618 6.32 17.41 -36.91
N TYR A 619 5.67 17.22 -35.76
CA TYR A 619 6.29 17.48 -34.46
C TYR A 619 7.41 16.47 -34.15
N GLY A 620 7.21 15.19 -34.45
CA GLY A 620 8.20 14.13 -34.26
C GLY A 620 9.45 14.36 -35.11
N ASP A 621 9.29 14.78 -36.37
CA ASP A 621 10.40 15.17 -37.23
C ASP A 621 11.15 16.38 -36.67
N PHE A 622 10.43 17.40 -36.18
CA PHE A 622 11.03 18.58 -35.56
C PHE A 622 11.84 18.23 -34.29
N LEU A 623 11.29 17.36 -33.43
CA LEU A 623 11.98 16.86 -32.25
C LEU A 623 13.22 16.01 -32.63
N HIS A 624 13.09 15.14 -33.62
CA HIS A 624 14.20 14.32 -34.12
C HIS A 624 15.31 15.17 -34.73
N GLN A 625 14.99 16.25 -35.44
CA GLN A 625 15.99 17.20 -35.96
C GLN A 625 16.78 17.86 -34.83
N MET A 626 16.09 18.31 -33.78
CA MET A 626 16.73 18.88 -32.58
C MET A 626 17.66 17.85 -31.91
N MET A 627 17.16 16.64 -31.64
CA MET A 627 17.93 15.59 -31.00
C MET A 627 19.10 15.10 -31.86
N SER A 628 18.97 15.11 -33.19
CA SER A 628 20.05 14.80 -34.13
C SER A 628 21.17 15.83 -34.10
N ALA A 629 20.83 17.11 -33.96
CA ALA A 629 21.82 18.18 -33.81
C ALA A 629 22.53 18.11 -32.45
N LYS A 630 21.79 17.79 -31.38
CA LYS A 630 22.30 17.71 -30.01
C LYS A 630 23.15 16.46 -29.75
N TYR A 631 22.73 15.29 -30.25
CA TYR A 631 23.36 13.99 -30.02
C TYR A 631 23.56 13.21 -31.33
N PRO A 632 24.43 13.69 -32.24
CA PRO A 632 24.64 13.07 -33.56
C PRO A 632 25.12 11.61 -33.49
N GLN A 633 25.72 11.20 -32.38
CA GLN A 633 26.18 9.83 -32.12
C GLN A 633 25.05 8.82 -31.89
N TRP A 634 23.86 9.26 -31.46
CA TRP A 634 22.75 8.39 -31.05
C TRP A 634 21.58 8.42 -32.03
N VAL A 635 21.76 8.96 -33.23
CA VAL A 635 20.71 8.98 -34.28
C VAL A 635 21.08 8.13 -35.49
N GLN A 636 22.29 7.58 -35.52
CA GLN A 636 22.74 6.72 -36.61
C GLN A 636 22.04 5.35 -36.52
N PRO A 637 21.73 4.72 -37.66
CA PRO A 637 21.23 3.34 -37.69
C PRO A 637 22.21 2.39 -36.99
N LEU A 638 21.69 1.56 -36.07
CA LEU A 638 22.49 0.58 -35.35
C LEU A 638 22.46 -0.78 -36.05
N THR A 639 23.58 -1.49 -36.03
CA THR A 639 23.63 -2.87 -36.53
C THR A 639 23.00 -3.79 -35.50
N LEU A 640 22.14 -4.71 -35.96
CA LEU A 640 21.54 -5.72 -35.10
C LEU A 640 22.63 -6.60 -34.47
N PRO A 641 22.72 -6.70 -33.13
CA PRO A 641 23.61 -7.64 -32.46
C PRO A 641 23.30 -9.08 -32.86
N THR A 642 24.32 -9.94 -32.91
CA THR A 642 24.10 -11.38 -33.06
C THR A 642 23.41 -11.94 -31.83
N VAL A 643 22.34 -12.70 -32.04
CA VAL A 643 21.70 -13.47 -30.97
C VAL A 643 22.64 -14.62 -30.59
N GLU A 644 23.24 -14.54 -29.40
CA GLU A 644 24.14 -15.58 -28.87
C GLU A 644 23.31 -16.72 -28.25
N ASP A 645 22.55 -16.43 -27.20
CA ASP A 645 21.62 -17.36 -26.55
C ASP A 645 20.17 -16.81 -26.51
N LYS A 646 19.99 -15.55 -26.08
CA LYS A 646 18.67 -14.95 -25.81
C LYS A 646 18.47 -13.60 -26.48
N ILE A 647 17.22 -13.26 -26.77
CA ILE A 647 16.85 -11.93 -27.28
C ILE A 647 16.77 -10.95 -26.10
N ARG A 648 17.72 -10.02 -26.05
CA ARG A 648 17.69 -8.83 -25.18
C ARG A 648 16.61 -7.83 -25.59
N VAL A 649 15.63 -7.61 -24.71
CA VAL A 649 14.54 -6.63 -24.88
C VAL A 649 14.62 -5.62 -23.74
N GLY A 650 14.62 -4.33 -24.05
CA GLY A 650 14.60 -3.26 -23.05
C GLY A 650 13.26 -2.55 -22.97
N TYR A 651 12.81 -2.19 -21.77
CA TYR A 651 11.66 -1.34 -21.50
C TYR A 651 12.12 -0.06 -20.80
N VAL A 652 11.83 1.11 -21.37
CA VAL A 652 12.24 2.42 -20.83
C VAL A 652 11.00 3.23 -20.50
N SER A 653 10.87 3.67 -19.25
CA SER A 653 9.70 4.44 -18.82
C SER A 653 9.97 5.28 -17.58
N ASN A 654 9.30 6.42 -17.50
CA ASN A 654 9.20 7.25 -16.29
C ASN A 654 8.18 6.70 -15.27
N TYR A 655 7.44 5.64 -15.64
CA TYR A 655 6.28 5.14 -14.90
C TYR A 655 6.44 3.70 -14.40
N LEU A 656 7.67 3.18 -14.23
CA LEU A 656 7.91 1.88 -13.59
C LEU A 656 7.71 1.91 -12.05
N HIS A 657 6.52 2.35 -11.64
CA HIS A 657 6.01 2.45 -10.26
C HIS A 657 4.48 2.29 -10.31
N CYS A 658 3.79 2.41 -9.18
CA CYS A 658 2.33 2.33 -9.04
C CYS A 658 1.65 3.52 -9.73
N TYR A 659 1.57 3.41 -11.04
CA TYR A 659 0.92 4.35 -11.92
C TYR A 659 -0.06 3.61 -12.80
N SER A 660 -1.24 4.18 -12.97
CA SER A 660 -2.31 3.52 -13.74
C SER A 660 -1.87 3.16 -15.17
N GLY A 661 -1.00 3.96 -15.80
CA GLY A 661 -0.50 3.72 -17.15
C GLY A 661 0.58 2.65 -17.30
N SER A 662 1.06 2.02 -16.23
CA SER A 662 2.14 1.02 -16.28
C SER A 662 1.78 -0.34 -15.67
N LEU A 663 0.67 -0.46 -14.94
CA LEU A 663 0.23 -1.73 -14.34
C LEU A 663 0.07 -2.86 -15.37
N TRP A 664 -0.42 -2.54 -16.57
CA TRP A 664 -0.57 -3.53 -17.65
C TRP A 664 0.78 -4.08 -18.14
N LEU A 665 1.87 -3.29 -18.04
CA LEU A 665 3.21 -3.69 -18.48
C LEU A 665 3.78 -4.78 -17.56
N THR A 666 3.39 -4.81 -16.29
CA THR A 666 3.86 -5.81 -15.33
C THR A 666 3.61 -7.24 -15.83
N GLY A 667 2.47 -7.49 -16.48
CA GLY A 667 2.14 -8.80 -17.02
C GLY A 667 3.01 -9.23 -18.20
N TRP A 668 3.42 -8.30 -19.08
CA TRP A 668 4.36 -8.61 -20.17
C TRP A 668 5.71 -9.07 -19.61
N LEU A 669 6.18 -8.44 -18.54
CA LEU A 669 7.47 -8.78 -17.92
C LEU A 669 7.37 -10.06 -17.09
N ARG A 670 6.31 -10.18 -16.28
CA ARG A 670 6.06 -11.33 -15.41
C ARG A 670 5.96 -12.65 -16.16
N TYR A 671 5.29 -12.64 -17.32
CA TYR A 671 5.03 -13.86 -18.09
C TYR A 671 6.00 -14.05 -19.26
N ALA A 672 7.00 -13.18 -19.43
CA ALA A 672 8.04 -13.36 -20.44
C ALA A 672 8.85 -14.62 -20.16
N ASN A 673 9.13 -15.40 -21.20
CA ASN A 673 9.86 -16.64 -21.12
C ASN A 673 11.37 -16.38 -20.90
N PRO A 674 11.92 -16.66 -19.71
CA PRO A 674 13.30 -16.36 -19.40
C PRO A 674 14.28 -17.23 -20.18
N GLU A 675 13.85 -18.34 -20.80
CA GLU A 675 14.72 -19.19 -21.63
C GLU A 675 15.00 -18.57 -23.00
N HIS A 676 14.13 -17.68 -23.49
CA HIS A 676 14.28 -17.05 -24.80
C HIS A 676 14.65 -15.56 -24.73
N PHE A 677 14.34 -14.89 -23.63
CA PHE A 677 14.47 -13.44 -23.50
C PHE A 677 15.30 -13.03 -22.28
N GLU A 678 16.06 -11.96 -22.42
CA GLU A 678 16.66 -11.22 -21.31
C GLU A 678 15.98 -9.85 -21.24
N ILE A 679 15.24 -9.61 -20.16
CA ILE A 679 14.47 -8.36 -20.02
C ILE A 679 15.26 -7.30 -19.24
N TYR A 680 15.44 -6.14 -19.87
CA TYR A 680 16.11 -4.98 -19.30
C TYR A 680 15.07 -3.91 -19.00
N SER A 681 15.12 -3.31 -17.83
CA SER A 681 14.21 -2.22 -17.45
C SER A 681 14.99 -0.98 -17.06
N TYR A 682 14.62 0.15 -17.64
CA TYR A 682 15.25 1.45 -17.43
C TYR A 682 14.23 2.41 -16.85
N TYR A 683 14.25 2.54 -15.52
CA TYR A 683 13.36 3.43 -14.79
C TYR A 683 13.94 4.83 -14.68
N THR A 684 13.27 5.83 -15.27
CA THR A 684 13.72 7.23 -15.28
C THR A 684 13.00 8.11 -14.25
N GLY A 685 12.01 7.58 -13.53
CA GLY A 685 11.24 8.30 -12.52
C GLY A 685 12.00 8.46 -11.20
N ASN A 686 11.53 9.35 -10.33
CA ASN A 686 12.26 9.80 -9.14
C ASN A 686 11.97 9.02 -7.84
N SER A 687 10.89 8.22 -7.79
CA SER A 687 10.44 7.52 -6.59
C SER A 687 10.23 6.03 -6.84
N THR A 688 10.53 5.19 -5.85
CA THR A 688 10.27 3.74 -5.90
C THR A 688 9.10 3.37 -5.00
N ASP A 689 8.34 2.35 -5.38
CA ASP A 689 7.25 1.79 -4.57
C ASP A 689 7.16 0.26 -4.76
N PRO A 690 6.21 -0.45 -4.12
CA PRO A 690 6.13 -1.90 -4.25
C PRO A 690 5.95 -2.41 -5.70
N VAL A 691 5.36 -1.62 -6.61
CA VAL A 691 5.23 -1.99 -8.02
C VAL A 691 6.57 -1.82 -8.74
N THR A 692 7.38 -0.83 -8.36
CA THR A 692 8.76 -0.72 -8.86
C THR A 692 9.58 -1.97 -8.54
N GLU A 693 9.41 -2.54 -7.35
CA GLU A 693 10.12 -3.77 -6.98
C GLU A 693 9.64 -4.99 -7.76
N GLN A 694 8.37 -5.07 -8.16
CA GLN A 694 7.90 -6.08 -9.10
C GLN A 694 8.59 -5.96 -10.46
N PHE A 695 8.72 -4.73 -10.99
CA PHE A 695 9.48 -4.51 -12.23
C PHE A 695 10.95 -4.94 -12.10
N ARG A 696 11.55 -4.74 -10.92
CA ARG A 696 12.92 -5.20 -10.63
C ARG A 696 12.99 -6.72 -10.63
N GLU A 697 12.07 -7.39 -9.96
CA GLU A 697 11.98 -8.85 -9.86
C GLU A 697 11.80 -9.51 -11.23
N TYR A 698 10.91 -8.97 -12.06
CA TYR A 698 10.62 -9.52 -13.39
C TYR A 698 11.68 -9.19 -14.44
N SER A 699 12.67 -8.37 -14.10
CA SER A 699 13.73 -7.97 -15.03
C SER A 699 15.00 -8.80 -14.82
N TYR A 700 15.63 -9.21 -15.91
CA TYR A 700 17.00 -9.72 -15.87
C TYR A 700 17.99 -8.64 -15.38
N LYS A 701 17.80 -7.39 -15.82
CA LYS A 701 18.49 -6.23 -15.26
C LYS A 701 17.55 -5.05 -15.08
N PHE A 702 17.63 -4.41 -13.92
CA PHE A 702 16.85 -3.22 -13.61
C PHE A 702 17.78 -2.05 -13.28
N TYR A 703 17.63 -0.95 -14.00
CA TYR A 703 18.38 0.29 -13.83
C TYR A 703 17.44 1.40 -13.39
N HIS A 704 17.73 2.02 -12.24
CA HIS A 704 17.04 3.24 -11.78
C HIS A 704 17.94 4.44 -11.98
N ILE A 705 17.64 5.27 -12.97
CA ILE A 705 18.48 6.39 -13.41
C ILE A 705 17.58 7.65 -13.53
N PRO A 706 17.23 8.27 -12.39
CA PRO A 706 16.34 9.43 -12.37
C PRO A 706 16.98 10.67 -12.98
N ASN A 707 16.21 11.44 -13.74
CA ASN A 707 16.57 12.79 -14.23
C ASN A 707 17.91 12.89 -14.97
N ASN A 708 18.33 11.85 -15.69
CA ASN A 708 19.59 11.85 -16.43
C ASN A 708 19.44 11.12 -17.77
N LEU A 709 19.06 11.88 -18.79
CA LEU A 709 18.79 11.37 -20.14
C LEU A 709 20.05 10.73 -20.74
N GLU A 710 21.20 11.38 -20.62
CA GLU A 710 22.47 10.88 -21.16
C GLU A 710 22.89 9.57 -20.52
N ALA A 711 22.80 9.45 -19.19
CA ALA A 711 23.17 8.21 -18.51
C ALA A 711 22.24 7.05 -18.88
N VAL A 712 20.94 7.32 -19.09
CA VAL A 712 19.99 6.32 -19.60
C VAL A 712 20.38 5.89 -21.01
N ALA A 713 20.63 6.84 -21.91
CA ALA A 713 21.02 6.55 -23.30
C ALA A 713 22.35 5.76 -23.38
N GLU A 714 23.36 6.15 -22.59
CA GLU A 714 24.64 5.45 -22.49
C GLU A 714 24.47 4.01 -21.98
N GLN A 715 23.64 3.82 -20.95
CA GLN A 715 23.39 2.50 -20.38
C GLN A 715 22.65 1.59 -21.36
N ILE A 716 21.61 2.10 -22.04
CA ILE A 716 20.90 1.36 -23.11
C ILE A 716 21.87 0.95 -24.23
N PHE A 717 22.71 1.88 -24.69
CA PHE A 717 23.68 1.61 -25.75
C PHE A 717 24.70 0.54 -25.34
N LYS A 718 25.14 0.56 -24.07
CA LYS A 718 26.08 -0.41 -23.50
C LYS A 718 25.49 -1.81 -23.42
N ASP A 719 24.19 -1.93 -23.17
CA ASP A 719 23.51 -3.22 -23.02
C ASP A 719 23.26 -3.93 -24.36
N LYS A 720 23.46 -3.23 -25.50
CA LYS A 720 23.39 -3.80 -26.86
C LYS A 720 22.08 -4.57 -27.10
N LEU A 721 20.96 -3.93 -26.80
CA LEU A 721 19.64 -4.53 -26.95
C LEU A 721 19.35 -4.90 -28.41
N HIS A 722 18.51 -5.91 -28.63
CA HIS A 722 17.94 -6.17 -29.95
C HIS A 722 16.72 -5.30 -30.19
N ILE A 723 15.88 -5.17 -29.15
CA ILE A 723 14.62 -4.43 -29.18
C ILE A 723 14.57 -3.48 -27.98
N LEU A 724 14.15 -2.25 -28.22
CA LEU A 724 13.83 -1.27 -27.19
C LEU A 724 12.35 -0.90 -27.29
N VAL A 725 11.65 -0.93 -26.17
CA VAL A 725 10.22 -0.66 -26.08
C VAL A 725 10.01 0.54 -25.18
N TYR A 726 9.30 1.54 -25.70
CA TYR A 726 8.75 2.65 -24.95
C TYR A 726 7.27 2.35 -24.68
N PRO A 727 6.87 1.93 -23.47
CA PRO A 727 5.49 1.55 -23.20
C PRO A 727 4.50 2.72 -23.46
N GLU A 728 4.99 3.95 -23.31
CA GLU A 728 4.31 5.18 -23.70
C GLU A 728 5.30 6.22 -24.21
N ILE A 729 4.86 7.01 -25.20
CA ILE A 729 5.55 8.21 -25.68
C ILE A 729 4.57 9.39 -25.61
N GLY A 730 5.06 10.57 -25.19
CA GLY A 730 4.26 11.79 -25.12
C GLY A 730 3.62 12.09 -23.76
N MET A 731 3.75 11.19 -22.76
CA MET A 731 3.31 11.44 -21.39
C MET A 731 4.39 12.11 -20.52
N ASN A 732 5.66 11.76 -20.74
CA ASN A 732 6.83 12.34 -20.10
C ASN A 732 7.76 12.94 -21.16
N PRO A 733 8.11 14.23 -21.09
CA PRO A 733 8.92 14.86 -22.12
C PRO A 733 10.34 14.26 -22.26
N PRO A 734 11.12 14.02 -21.18
CA PRO A 734 12.42 13.35 -21.30
C PRO A 734 12.38 11.95 -21.95
N THR A 735 11.36 11.14 -21.67
CA THR A 735 11.18 9.85 -22.37
C THR A 735 10.89 10.05 -23.87
N MET A 736 10.17 11.12 -24.25
CA MET A 736 9.93 11.46 -25.65
C MET A 736 11.22 11.92 -26.36
N GLU A 737 12.10 12.65 -25.68
CA GLU A 737 13.43 13.01 -26.19
C GLU A 737 14.31 11.77 -26.38
N LEU A 738 14.32 10.84 -25.41
CA LEU A 738 14.99 9.54 -25.56
C LEU A 738 14.47 8.76 -26.77
N ALA A 739 13.16 8.71 -26.95
CA ALA A 739 12.52 8.01 -28.06
C ALA A 739 12.87 8.62 -29.43
N ALA A 740 13.18 9.92 -29.50
CA ALA A 740 13.64 10.60 -30.71
C ALA A 740 15.10 10.27 -31.10
N LEU A 741 15.81 9.51 -30.27
CA LEU A 741 17.10 8.90 -30.57
C LEU A 741 16.92 7.46 -31.10
N ARG A 742 17.96 6.93 -31.76
CA ARG A 742 18.09 5.55 -32.21
C ARG A 742 19.05 4.80 -31.27
N LEU A 743 18.52 4.31 -30.15
CA LEU A 743 19.28 3.66 -29.07
C LEU A 743 19.30 2.12 -29.18
N ALA A 744 18.38 1.54 -29.95
CA ALA A 744 18.41 0.12 -30.35
C ALA A 744 18.12 -0.04 -31.85
N PRO A 745 18.53 -1.17 -32.47
CA PRO A 745 18.27 -1.45 -33.88
C PRO A 745 16.77 -1.51 -34.21
N ILE A 746 15.96 -2.01 -33.28
CA ILE A 746 14.50 -2.08 -33.38
C ILE A 746 13.93 -1.31 -32.20
N GLN A 747 13.10 -0.30 -32.48
CA GLN A 747 12.41 0.46 -31.45
C GLN A 747 10.89 0.36 -31.63
N CYS A 748 10.20 0.07 -30.54
CA CYS A 748 8.75 -0.07 -30.50
C CYS A 748 8.16 0.94 -29.51
N THR A 749 6.92 1.34 -29.75
CA THR A 749 6.06 1.97 -28.75
C THR A 749 4.83 1.13 -28.49
N ALA A 750 4.14 1.32 -27.37
CA ALA A 750 2.87 0.66 -27.07
C ALA A 750 1.79 1.70 -26.70
N TRP A 751 0.61 1.20 -26.34
CA TRP A 751 -0.59 2.01 -26.13
C TRP A 751 -0.71 2.63 -24.74
N GLY A 752 0.35 2.68 -23.92
CA GLY A 752 0.35 3.42 -22.65
C GLY A 752 -0.08 4.88 -22.85
N HIS A 753 0.27 5.46 -24.01
CA HIS A 753 -0.48 6.55 -24.64
C HIS A 753 -1.04 6.06 -25.98
N PRO A 754 -2.37 5.87 -26.13
CA PRO A 754 -2.99 5.19 -27.28
C PRO A 754 -3.12 6.10 -28.52
N VAL A 755 -2.02 6.70 -28.93
CA VAL A 755 -1.86 7.52 -30.14
C VAL A 755 -0.48 7.28 -30.74
N THR A 756 -0.34 7.46 -32.06
CA THR A 756 0.96 7.42 -32.74
C THR A 756 1.97 8.39 -32.12
N SER A 757 3.23 7.97 -32.06
CA SER A 757 4.34 8.83 -31.61
C SER A 757 4.71 9.88 -32.65
N GLY A 758 4.49 9.57 -33.94
CA GLY A 758 4.95 10.39 -35.06
C GLY A 758 6.48 10.42 -35.25
N LEU A 759 7.24 9.72 -34.40
CA LEU A 759 8.70 9.76 -34.42
C LEU A 759 9.27 8.87 -35.52
N PRO A 760 10.22 9.36 -36.35
CA PRO A 760 10.85 8.55 -37.40
C PRO A 760 11.81 7.48 -36.85
N THR A 761 12.11 7.51 -35.56
CA THR A 761 12.97 6.57 -34.85
C THR A 761 12.23 5.38 -34.26
N ILE A 762 10.89 5.37 -34.29
CA ILE A 762 10.06 4.27 -33.79
C ILE A 762 9.55 3.45 -34.98
N ASP A 763 9.85 2.16 -34.98
CA ASP A 763 9.59 1.28 -36.12
C ASP A 763 8.20 0.64 -36.02
N TYR A 764 7.79 0.25 -34.81
CA TYR A 764 6.56 -0.51 -34.56
C TYR A 764 5.70 0.09 -33.46
N PHE A 765 4.38 0.01 -33.63
CA PHE A 765 3.40 0.27 -32.57
C PHE A 765 2.76 -1.06 -32.14
N LEU A 766 2.97 -1.44 -30.89
CA LEU A 766 2.41 -2.64 -30.27
C LEU A 766 0.99 -2.35 -29.79
N SER A 767 0.01 -2.82 -30.58
CA SER A 767 -1.42 -2.61 -30.35
C SER A 767 -2.15 -3.94 -30.08
N SER A 768 -3.46 -3.90 -30.18
CA SER A 768 -4.40 -4.92 -29.73
C SER A 768 -5.39 -5.28 -30.83
N GLN A 769 -5.58 -6.58 -31.06
CA GLN A 769 -6.50 -7.09 -32.06
C GLN A 769 -7.96 -6.66 -31.80
N LEU A 770 -8.39 -6.57 -30.54
CA LEU A 770 -9.79 -6.25 -30.20
C LEU A 770 -10.06 -4.75 -30.07
N MET A 771 -9.04 -3.94 -29.79
CA MET A 771 -9.20 -2.49 -29.61
C MET A 771 -9.15 -1.72 -30.92
N GLU A 772 -8.60 -2.30 -31.98
CA GLU A 772 -8.44 -1.62 -33.26
C GLU A 772 -9.69 -1.74 -34.16
N PRO A 773 -9.98 -0.76 -35.03
CA PRO A 773 -10.99 -0.86 -36.08
C PRO A 773 -10.50 -1.72 -37.27
N GLU A 774 -11.27 -1.79 -38.36
CA GLU A 774 -10.92 -2.60 -39.55
C GLU A 774 -9.67 -2.12 -40.31
N ASN A 775 -9.41 -0.81 -40.38
CA ASN A 775 -8.26 -0.23 -41.12
C ASN A 775 -7.32 0.56 -40.19
N PRO A 776 -6.74 -0.06 -39.16
CA PRO A 776 -6.11 0.68 -38.08
C PRO A 776 -4.77 1.33 -38.45
N GLN A 777 -4.06 0.80 -39.45
CA GLN A 777 -2.75 1.30 -39.86
C GLN A 777 -2.77 2.78 -40.32
N GLU A 778 -3.90 3.31 -40.77
CA GLU A 778 -4.05 4.72 -41.16
C GLU A 778 -3.94 5.70 -39.98
N HIS A 779 -3.99 5.19 -38.74
CA HIS A 779 -3.89 5.97 -37.51
C HIS A 779 -2.47 6.05 -36.95
N TYR A 780 -1.51 5.32 -37.55
CA TYR A 780 -0.16 5.16 -37.02
C TYR A 780 0.91 5.49 -38.06
N SER A 781 1.95 6.21 -37.64
CA SER A 781 3.15 6.41 -38.46
C SER A 781 4.05 5.19 -38.47
N GLU A 782 4.04 4.43 -37.38
CA GLU A 782 4.76 3.19 -37.16
C GLU A 782 4.07 2.01 -37.85
N THR A 783 4.78 0.91 -38.05
CA THR A 783 4.14 -0.34 -38.49
C THR A 783 3.35 -0.95 -37.33
N LEU A 784 2.05 -1.16 -37.53
CA LEU A 784 1.17 -1.65 -36.47
C LEU A 784 1.31 -3.16 -36.28
N ILE A 785 1.47 -3.58 -35.02
CA ILE A 785 1.48 -4.99 -34.60
C ILE A 785 0.25 -5.25 -33.74
N LEU A 786 -0.61 -6.16 -34.18
CA LEU A 786 -1.84 -6.51 -33.46
C LEU A 786 -1.58 -7.72 -32.57
N LEU A 787 -1.37 -7.48 -31.28
CA LEU A 787 -1.26 -8.56 -30.30
C LEU A 787 -2.64 -9.20 -30.08
N PRO A 788 -2.71 -10.51 -29.79
CA PRO A 788 -3.96 -11.20 -29.51
C PRO A 788 -4.81 -10.52 -28.43
N ASN A 789 -6.13 -10.70 -28.55
CA ASN A 789 -7.12 -10.19 -27.59
C ASN A 789 -6.99 -8.68 -27.33
N ILE A 790 -6.91 -8.27 -26.07
CA ILE A 790 -6.79 -6.87 -25.65
C ILE A 790 -5.33 -6.38 -25.64
N GLY A 791 -4.37 -7.25 -25.99
CA GLY A 791 -2.95 -6.91 -26.11
C GLY A 791 -2.19 -6.74 -24.79
N VAL A 792 -2.81 -6.95 -23.63
CA VAL A 792 -2.16 -6.84 -22.32
C VAL A 792 -2.58 -7.91 -21.32
N ALA A 793 -1.65 -8.29 -20.45
CA ALA A 793 -1.87 -9.18 -19.33
C ALA A 793 -2.09 -8.34 -18.06
N TYR A 794 -3.29 -7.78 -17.88
CA TYR A 794 -3.58 -6.91 -16.74
C TYR A 794 -3.88 -7.74 -15.47
N PRO A 795 -3.19 -7.50 -14.34
CA PRO A 795 -3.46 -8.26 -13.12
C PRO A 795 -4.83 -7.93 -12.53
N LYS A 796 -5.57 -8.94 -12.06
CA LYS A 796 -6.85 -8.68 -11.37
C LYS A 796 -6.61 -7.84 -10.11
N PRO A 797 -7.36 -6.73 -9.88
CA PRO A 797 -7.30 -6.00 -8.62
C PRO A 797 -7.60 -6.94 -7.43
N GLN A 798 -6.64 -7.09 -6.52
CA GLN A 798 -6.75 -7.98 -5.35
C GLN A 798 -7.43 -7.30 -4.16
N ASP A 799 -7.65 -5.99 -4.23
CA ASP A 799 -8.09 -5.15 -3.13
C ASP A 799 -9.55 -4.68 -3.26
N ILE A 800 -10.37 -5.41 -4.04
CA ILE A 800 -11.81 -5.15 -4.12
C ILE A 800 -12.42 -5.37 -2.72
N PRO A 801 -12.95 -4.31 -2.07
CA PRO A 801 -13.39 -4.41 -0.69
C PRO A 801 -14.73 -5.14 -0.57
N ALA A 802 -14.97 -5.78 0.57
CA ALA A 802 -16.31 -6.19 0.95
C ALA A 802 -17.22 -4.95 1.11
N LEU A 803 -18.49 -5.07 0.76
CA LEU A 803 -19.46 -3.98 0.85
C LEU A 803 -19.80 -3.66 2.32
N ILE A 804 -19.02 -2.78 2.94
CA ILE A 804 -19.16 -2.35 4.35
C ILE A 804 -19.72 -0.93 4.51
N LYS A 805 -19.81 -0.18 3.42
CA LYS A 805 -20.44 1.15 3.37
C LYS A 805 -21.67 1.12 2.47
N THR A 806 -22.52 2.11 2.68
CA THR A 806 -23.78 2.34 1.97
C THR A 806 -23.69 3.61 1.11
N ARG A 807 -24.69 3.84 0.26
CA ARG A 807 -24.79 5.08 -0.53
C ARG A 807 -24.88 6.31 0.37
N SER A 808 -25.57 6.18 1.50
CA SER A 808 -25.69 7.23 2.50
C SER A 808 -24.35 7.73 3.05
N ASP A 809 -23.32 6.87 3.16
CA ASP A 809 -21.98 7.27 3.61
C ASP A 809 -21.25 8.23 2.64
N TYR A 810 -21.77 8.34 1.41
CA TYR A 810 -21.25 9.20 0.35
C TYR A 810 -22.27 10.26 -0.10
N ASP A 811 -23.30 10.53 0.72
CA ASP A 811 -24.41 11.43 0.39
C ASP A 811 -25.09 11.07 -0.94
N LEU A 812 -25.21 9.79 -1.25
CA LEU A 812 -25.89 9.29 -2.45
C LEU A 812 -27.30 8.80 -2.09
N PRO A 813 -28.30 9.09 -2.93
CA PRO A 813 -29.67 8.63 -2.70
C PRO A 813 -29.83 7.11 -2.91
N GLU A 814 -30.51 6.45 -1.97
CA GLU A 814 -30.76 5.00 -2.00
C GLU A 814 -31.79 4.60 -3.07
N ASP A 815 -32.77 5.46 -3.36
CA ASP A 815 -33.89 5.21 -4.28
C ASP A 815 -33.62 5.65 -5.73
N ALA A 816 -32.40 6.10 -6.01
CA ALA A 816 -31.96 6.57 -7.32
C ALA A 816 -31.22 5.50 -8.12
N VAL A 817 -31.18 5.68 -9.44
CA VAL A 817 -30.23 4.98 -10.31
C VAL A 817 -28.94 5.79 -10.38
N ILE A 818 -27.84 5.22 -9.91
CA ILE A 818 -26.53 5.88 -9.89
C ILE A 818 -25.74 5.49 -11.13
N TYR A 819 -25.56 6.45 -12.02
CA TYR A 819 -24.68 6.36 -13.18
C TYR A 819 -23.30 6.92 -12.82
N LEU A 820 -22.28 6.07 -12.86
CA LEU A 820 -20.90 6.45 -12.58
C LEU A 820 -20.24 7.08 -13.83
N CYS A 821 -19.85 8.34 -13.70
CA CYS A 821 -19.15 9.15 -14.71
C CYS A 821 -17.75 9.55 -14.18
N CYS A 822 -16.86 8.56 -14.03
CA CYS A 822 -15.59 8.74 -13.30
C CYS A 822 -14.37 9.11 -14.17
N GLN A 823 -14.54 9.28 -15.48
CA GLN A 823 -13.44 9.59 -16.39
C GLN A 823 -12.84 10.98 -16.15
N ALA A 824 -11.61 11.19 -16.62
CA ALA A 824 -10.96 12.50 -16.56
C ALA A 824 -11.69 13.53 -17.46
N PRO A 825 -11.75 14.83 -17.08
CA PRO A 825 -12.51 15.86 -17.81
C PRO A 825 -12.17 15.98 -19.28
N PHE A 826 -10.89 15.81 -19.65
CA PHE A 826 -10.41 15.86 -21.03
C PHE A 826 -10.98 14.77 -21.94
N LYS A 827 -11.61 13.74 -21.39
CA LYS A 827 -12.33 12.69 -22.15
C LYS A 827 -13.78 13.07 -22.48
N TYR A 828 -14.31 14.15 -21.92
CA TYR A 828 -15.68 14.62 -22.17
C TYR A 828 -15.69 15.75 -23.18
N LEU A 829 -16.08 15.46 -24.42
CA LEU A 829 -16.20 16.47 -25.46
C LEU A 829 -17.59 17.14 -25.51
N PRO A 830 -17.67 18.44 -25.84
CA PRO A 830 -18.89 19.25 -25.79
C PRO A 830 -20.05 18.68 -26.63
N GLN A 831 -19.75 18.06 -27.78
CA GLN A 831 -20.77 17.50 -28.66
C GLN A 831 -21.57 16.35 -28.03
N TYR A 832 -21.08 15.73 -26.94
CA TYR A 832 -21.72 14.58 -26.29
C TYR A 832 -22.47 14.93 -25.00
N ASP A 833 -22.44 16.18 -24.54
CA ASP A 833 -23.05 16.56 -23.26
C ASP A 833 -24.57 16.39 -23.22
N TYR A 834 -25.22 16.32 -24.38
CA TYR A 834 -26.67 16.16 -24.48
C TYR A 834 -27.14 14.76 -24.06
N ILE A 835 -26.22 13.77 -24.04
CA ILE A 835 -26.52 12.37 -23.73
C ILE A 835 -27.04 12.22 -22.29
N LEU A 836 -26.42 12.91 -21.33
CA LEU A 836 -26.79 12.81 -19.90
C LEU A 836 -28.21 13.32 -19.63
N PRO A 837 -28.62 14.54 -20.03
CA PRO A 837 -30.00 14.98 -19.85
C PRO A 837 -30.98 14.15 -20.69
N GLU A 838 -30.59 13.61 -21.84
CA GLU A 838 -31.47 12.71 -22.60
C GLU A 838 -31.78 11.40 -21.84
N ILE A 839 -30.80 10.84 -21.13
CA ILE A 839 -31.00 9.71 -20.20
C ILE A 839 -31.89 10.16 -19.02
N ALA A 840 -31.60 11.33 -18.44
CA ALA A 840 -32.31 11.86 -17.27
C ALA A 840 -33.82 12.04 -17.50
N VAL A 841 -34.23 12.50 -18.69
CA VAL A 841 -35.65 12.64 -19.05
C VAL A 841 -36.38 11.29 -19.09
N LYS A 842 -35.66 10.20 -19.38
CA LYS A 842 -36.23 8.85 -19.58
C LYS A 842 -36.15 7.98 -18.33
N VAL A 843 -35.24 8.26 -17.39
CA VAL A 843 -35.01 7.47 -16.17
C VAL A 843 -35.39 8.30 -14.93
N PRO A 844 -36.50 7.95 -14.23
CA PRO A 844 -36.87 8.63 -12.99
C PRO A 844 -35.75 8.57 -11.96
N ASN A 845 -35.48 9.69 -11.28
CA ASN A 845 -34.46 9.81 -10.23
C ASN A 845 -33.03 9.36 -10.66
N ALA A 846 -32.66 9.48 -11.93
CA ALA A 846 -31.28 9.26 -12.35
C ALA A 846 -30.31 10.25 -11.67
N LYS A 847 -29.14 9.76 -11.24
CA LYS A 847 -28.04 10.59 -10.74
C LYS A 847 -26.74 10.24 -11.46
N PHE A 848 -26.02 11.26 -11.91
CA PHE A 848 -24.71 11.12 -12.56
C PHE A 848 -23.63 11.50 -11.57
N LEU A 849 -22.84 10.52 -11.14
CA LEU A 849 -21.79 10.69 -10.14
C LEU A 849 -20.44 10.97 -10.80
N PHE A 850 -19.86 12.12 -10.52
CA PHE A 850 -18.56 12.56 -11.00
C PHE A 850 -17.55 12.67 -9.86
N PHE A 851 -16.29 12.31 -10.13
CA PHE A 851 -15.17 12.50 -9.19
C PHE A 851 -14.32 13.73 -9.48
N ARG A 852 -14.24 14.13 -10.76
CA ARG A 852 -13.41 15.24 -11.24
C ARG A 852 -14.16 16.15 -12.22
N GLY A 853 -15.49 16.08 -12.24
CA GLY A 853 -16.34 16.71 -13.26
C GLY A 853 -16.64 18.19 -13.05
N THR A 854 -16.12 18.84 -12.02
CA THR A 854 -16.48 20.24 -11.68
C THR A 854 -16.13 21.22 -12.80
N LEU A 855 -15.08 20.93 -13.56
CA LEU A 855 -14.68 21.70 -14.75
C LEU A 855 -15.72 21.64 -15.89
N LEU A 856 -16.63 20.67 -15.86
CA LEU A 856 -17.69 20.51 -16.86
C LEU A 856 -19.00 21.20 -16.46
N ASN A 857 -19.07 21.80 -15.26
CA ASN A 857 -20.30 22.30 -14.65
C ASN A 857 -21.05 23.27 -15.56
N ASP A 858 -20.39 24.30 -16.08
CA ASP A 858 -21.06 25.33 -16.88
C ASP A 858 -21.66 24.75 -18.17
N ARG A 859 -20.92 23.83 -18.79
CA ARG A 859 -21.30 23.13 -20.02
C ARG A 859 -22.49 22.21 -19.79
N LEU A 860 -22.44 21.40 -18.73
CA LEU A 860 -23.52 20.50 -18.35
C LEU A 860 -24.76 21.27 -17.86
N LYS A 861 -24.61 22.36 -17.09
CA LYS A 861 -25.73 23.23 -16.70
C LYS A 861 -26.49 23.73 -17.92
N LYS A 862 -25.77 24.23 -18.93
CA LYS A 862 -26.35 24.65 -20.21
C LYS A 862 -27.04 23.48 -20.91
N SER A 863 -26.40 22.32 -20.99
CA SER A 863 -26.96 21.12 -21.61
C SER A 863 -28.28 20.67 -20.96
N PHE A 864 -28.32 20.54 -19.62
CA PHE A 864 -29.52 20.16 -18.86
C PHE A 864 -30.65 21.20 -19.01
N SER A 865 -30.31 22.50 -19.03
CA SER A 865 -31.30 23.56 -19.23
C SER A 865 -32.04 23.46 -20.57
N ASN A 866 -31.39 22.95 -21.63
CA ASN A 866 -32.02 22.73 -22.95
C ASN A 866 -33.13 21.67 -22.88
N TYR A 867 -33.11 20.79 -21.88
CA TYR A 867 -34.13 19.78 -21.61
C TYR A 867 -35.11 20.20 -20.50
N SER A 868 -35.07 21.47 -20.07
CA SER A 868 -35.85 21.98 -18.93
C SER A 868 -35.57 21.23 -17.62
N LEU A 869 -34.35 20.71 -17.45
CA LEU A 869 -33.89 20.05 -16.24
C LEU A 869 -32.94 20.96 -15.46
N ASN A 870 -33.01 20.89 -14.13
CA ASN A 870 -32.08 21.57 -13.26
C ASN A 870 -30.87 20.67 -12.98
N TYR A 871 -29.66 21.14 -13.31
CA TYR A 871 -28.43 20.36 -13.28
C TYR A 871 -28.12 19.75 -11.90
N GLU A 872 -28.29 20.55 -10.85
CA GLU A 872 -28.01 20.21 -9.46
C GLU A 872 -28.91 19.06 -8.96
N ASP A 873 -30.05 18.84 -9.60
CA ASP A 873 -30.95 17.73 -9.27
C ASP A 873 -30.45 16.39 -9.83
N TYR A 874 -29.51 16.37 -10.78
CA TYR A 874 -29.07 15.14 -11.47
C TYR A 874 -27.57 14.87 -11.31
N CYS A 875 -26.71 15.88 -11.34
CA CYS A 875 -25.26 15.69 -11.31
C CYS A 875 -24.70 15.84 -9.89
N LEU A 876 -24.05 14.79 -9.41
CA LEU A 876 -23.42 14.70 -8.09
C LEU A 876 -21.90 14.73 -8.25
N HIS A 877 -21.21 15.60 -7.52
CA HIS A 877 -19.74 15.62 -7.46
C HIS A 877 -19.28 15.15 -6.09
N ARG A 878 -18.38 14.16 -6.04
CA ARG A 878 -17.79 13.67 -4.80
C ARG A 878 -16.28 13.63 -4.92
N ASN A 879 -15.60 14.19 -3.93
CA ASN A 879 -14.15 14.03 -3.82
C ASN A 879 -13.85 12.64 -3.27
N VAL A 880 -13.02 11.87 -3.97
CA VAL A 880 -12.68 10.49 -3.61
C VAL A 880 -11.17 10.40 -3.41
N PRO A 881 -10.67 10.68 -2.19
CA PRO A 881 -9.24 10.79 -1.95
C PRO A 881 -8.54 9.44 -1.83
N LYS A 882 -9.28 8.36 -1.54
CA LYS A 882 -8.72 7.02 -1.25
C LYS A 882 -9.22 5.98 -2.24
N ARG A 883 -8.34 5.05 -2.61
CA ARG A 883 -8.65 3.90 -3.49
C ARG A 883 -9.80 3.05 -2.98
N PHE A 884 -9.83 2.79 -1.66
CA PHE A 884 -10.93 2.07 -1.00
C PHE A 884 -12.30 2.72 -1.31
N ASP A 885 -12.41 4.03 -1.15
CA ASP A 885 -13.67 4.75 -1.39
C ASP A 885 -14.06 4.76 -2.88
N TYR A 886 -13.07 4.80 -3.78
CA TYR A 886 -13.30 4.67 -5.21
C TYR A 886 -13.88 3.29 -5.59
N LEU A 887 -13.32 2.20 -5.07
CA LEU A 887 -13.82 0.85 -5.33
C LEU A 887 -15.20 0.63 -4.68
N MET A 888 -15.41 1.16 -3.47
CA MET A 888 -16.71 1.15 -2.80
C MET A 888 -17.79 1.86 -3.64
N LEU A 889 -17.46 3.01 -4.24
CA LEU A 889 -18.39 3.73 -5.11
C LEU A 889 -18.67 3.00 -6.43
N ASN A 890 -17.72 2.21 -6.95
CA ASN A 890 -18.00 1.29 -8.06
C ASN A 890 -19.02 0.22 -7.65
N LEU A 891 -18.84 -0.40 -6.47
CA LEU A 891 -19.77 -1.42 -5.93
C LEU A 891 -21.17 -0.86 -5.61
N LEU A 892 -21.26 0.42 -5.23
CA LEU A 892 -22.52 1.09 -4.88
C LEU A 892 -23.24 1.72 -6.08
N SER A 893 -22.58 1.85 -7.22
CA SER A 893 -23.16 2.40 -8.45
C SER A 893 -23.98 1.34 -9.21
N ASP A 894 -24.92 1.78 -10.05
CA ASP A 894 -25.76 0.86 -10.84
C ASP A 894 -25.21 0.64 -12.24
N VAL A 895 -24.72 1.69 -12.88
CA VAL A 895 -24.29 1.67 -14.29
C VAL A 895 -23.05 2.52 -14.45
N PHE A 896 -22.04 2.00 -15.14
CA PHE A 896 -20.88 2.78 -15.57
C PHE A 896 -21.13 3.34 -16.97
N LEU A 897 -21.01 4.66 -17.12
CA LEU A 897 -21.11 5.34 -18.40
C LEU A 897 -19.69 5.60 -18.94
N ASP A 898 -19.29 4.81 -19.94
CA ASP A 898 -18.03 5.05 -20.65
C ASP A 898 -18.14 6.29 -21.55
N THR A 899 -17.03 6.99 -21.73
CA THR A 899 -16.97 8.23 -22.52
C THR A 899 -16.72 7.96 -24.00
N PHE A 900 -17.36 8.77 -24.85
CA PHE A 900 -17.12 8.74 -26.30
C PHE A 900 -15.69 9.18 -26.64
N THR A 901 -15.08 8.57 -27.66
CA THR A 901 -13.80 8.96 -28.29
C THR A 901 -12.54 8.86 -27.40
N GLY A 902 -12.68 8.77 -26.08
CA GLY A 902 -11.63 8.49 -25.11
C GLY A 902 -12.18 7.60 -24.01
N SER A 903 -12.08 6.28 -24.19
CA SER A 903 -12.70 5.26 -23.34
C SER A 903 -11.92 5.05 -22.02
N GLY A 904 -12.57 4.46 -21.03
CA GLY A 904 -11.94 3.96 -19.80
C GLY A 904 -10.96 2.82 -20.09
N GLY A 905 -9.72 2.98 -19.65
CA GLY A 905 -8.74 1.88 -19.57
C GLY A 905 -8.91 1.17 -18.24
N ASN A 906 -8.03 1.48 -17.29
CA ASN A 906 -8.09 0.92 -15.92
C ASN A 906 -9.44 1.09 -15.23
N THR A 907 -10.08 2.25 -15.39
CA THR A 907 -11.39 2.53 -14.78
C THR A 907 -12.47 1.56 -15.25
N SER A 908 -12.42 1.10 -16.50
CA SER A 908 -13.34 0.09 -17.02
C SER A 908 -12.97 -1.33 -16.58
N LEU A 909 -11.68 -1.66 -16.49
CA LEU A 909 -11.23 -2.94 -15.91
C LEU A 909 -11.61 -3.07 -14.43
N GLU A 910 -11.47 -2.00 -13.65
CA GLU A 910 -11.89 -1.95 -12.25
C GLU A 910 -13.41 -2.03 -12.10
N ALA A 911 -14.18 -1.37 -12.97
CA ALA A 911 -15.63 -1.53 -13.02
C ALA A 911 -16.03 -2.99 -13.32
N ILE A 912 -15.34 -3.67 -14.24
CA ILE A 912 -15.52 -5.11 -14.52
C ILE A 912 -15.17 -5.97 -13.30
N ALA A 913 -14.09 -5.64 -12.59
CA ALA A 913 -13.71 -6.34 -11.35
C ALA A 913 -14.77 -6.18 -10.24
N CYS A 914 -15.43 -5.03 -10.19
CA CYS A 914 -16.56 -4.74 -9.29
C CYS A 914 -17.92 -5.23 -9.83
N ASN A 915 -17.96 -5.91 -10.98
CA ASN A 915 -19.18 -6.40 -11.63
C ASN A 915 -20.20 -5.29 -11.97
N LEU A 916 -19.72 -4.07 -12.21
CA LEU A 916 -20.54 -2.91 -12.54
C LEU A 916 -20.84 -2.88 -14.05
N PRO A 917 -22.12 -3.00 -14.48
CA PRO A 917 -22.47 -2.97 -15.90
C PRO A 917 -22.00 -1.71 -16.61
N ILE A 918 -21.28 -1.88 -17.73
CA ILE A 918 -20.71 -0.78 -18.53
C ILE A 918 -21.53 -0.56 -19.79
N VAL A 919 -21.87 0.70 -20.09
CA VAL A 919 -22.36 1.13 -21.41
C VAL A 919 -21.23 1.82 -22.15
N THR A 920 -20.96 1.41 -23.38
CA THR A 920 -19.91 2.00 -24.22
C THR A 920 -20.38 2.13 -25.67
N CYS A 921 -19.79 3.06 -26.42
CA CYS A 921 -19.99 3.24 -27.86
C CYS A 921 -18.61 3.38 -28.51
N PRO A 922 -18.13 2.36 -29.25
CA PRO A 922 -16.79 2.36 -29.80
C PRO A 922 -16.62 3.45 -30.86
N GLY A 923 -15.56 4.25 -30.71
CA GLY A 923 -15.19 5.27 -31.69
C GLY A 923 -14.36 4.72 -32.87
N GLU A 924 -13.86 5.64 -33.70
CA GLU A 924 -12.97 5.33 -34.83
C GLU A 924 -11.56 4.88 -34.37
N PHE A 925 -11.05 5.46 -33.29
CA PHE A 925 -9.66 5.27 -32.85
C PHE A 925 -9.56 4.32 -31.65
N MET A 926 -8.44 3.59 -31.52
CA MET A 926 -8.12 2.68 -30.41
C MET A 926 -8.47 3.28 -29.02
N ARG A 927 -8.06 4.53 -28.78
CA ARG A 927 -8.30 5.25 -27.53
C ARG A 927 -9.78 5.38 -27.13
N GLY A 928 -10.71 5.23 -28.07
CA GLY A 928 -12.16 5.23 -27.86
C GLY A 928 -12.78 3.83 -27.85
N ARG A 929 -11.98 2.76 -27.73
CA ARG A 929 -12.40 1.37 -27.94
C ARG A 929 -11.91 0.39 -26.86
N HIS A 930 -11.50 0.90 -25.70
CA HIS A 930 -11.01 0.05 -24.62
C HIS A 930 -12.16 -0.74 -23.98
N ALA A 931 -13.19 -0.06 -23.48
CA ALA A 931 -14.30 -0.71 -22.78
C ALA A 931 -15.06 -1.72 -23.66
N ASP A 932 -15.29 -1.43 -24.95
CA ASP A 932 -15.99 -2.39 -25.82
C ASP A 932 -15.12 -3.62 -26.12
N SER A 933 -13.80 -3.45 -26.27
CA SER A 933 -12.88 -4.58 -26.43
C SER A 933 -12.88 -5.49 -25.20
N PHE A 934 -12.93 -4.90 -24.00
CA PHE A 934 -13.01 -5.63 -22.74
C PHE A 934 -14.31 -6.43 -22.63
N LEU A 935 -15.44 -5.79 -22.97
CA LEU A 935 -16.75 -6.42 -22.99
C LEU A 935 -16.84 -7.55 -24.04
N LYS A 936 -16.26 -7.38 -25.22
CA LYS A 936 -16.15 -8.44 -26.24
C LYS A 936 -15.35 -9.63 -25.73
N MET A 937 -14.23 -9.38 -25.05
CA MET A 937 -13.36 -10.44 -24.51
C MET A 937 -14.07 -11.33 -23.49
N ILE A 938 -14.93 -10.74 -22.65
CA ILE A 938 -15.75 -11.50 -21.67
C ILE A 938 -17.11 -11.95 -22.26
N GLY A 939 -17.37 -11.72 -23.54
CA GLY A 939 -18.59 -12.14 -24.25
C GLY A 939 -19.86 -11.40 -23.82
N LEU A 940 -19.76 -10.14 -23.40
CA LEU A 940 -20.86 -9.26 -22.99
C LEU A 940 -21.08 -8.13 -23.99
N THR A 941 -21.66 -8.44 -25.15
CA THR A 941 -21.80 -7.45 -26.24
C THR A 941 -23.10 -6.65 -26.17
N GLU A 942 -24.06 -7.01 -25.31
CA GLU A 942 -25.40 -6.43 -25.23
C GLU A 942 -25.43 -4.99 -24.71
N THR A 943 -24.33 -4.51 -24.12
CA THR A 943 -24.18 -3.14 -23.62
C THR A 943 -23.19 -2.30 -24.45
N ILE A 944 -22.81 -2.80 -25.62
CA ILE A 944 -22.02 -2.09 -26.63
C ILE A 944 -22.99 -1.47 -27.64
N ALA A 945 -23.03 -0.15 -27.72
CA ALA A 945 -23.87 0.60 -28.64
C ALA A 945 -23.18 0.80 -30.00
N GLU A 946 -23.93 0.84 -31.10
CA GLU A 946 -23.41 1.19 -32.43
C GLU A 946 -23.34 2.71 -32.67
N ASN A 947 -24.13 3.48 -31.91
CA ASN A 947 -24.24 4.94 -32.04
C ASN A 947 -24.81 5.58 -30.76
N GLU A 948 -24.82 6.90 -30.72
CA GLU A 948 -25.29 7.73 -29.62
C GLU A 948 -26.74 7.41 -29.18
N ALA A 949 -27.66 7.22 -30.14
CA ALA A 949 -29.06 6.93 -29.83
C ALA A 949 -29.23 5.55 -29.18
N GLU A 950 -28.46 4.56 -29.63
CA GLU A 950 -28.43 3.24 -29.01
C GLU A 950 -27.76 3.26 -27.64
N TYR A 951 -26.71 4.05 -27.45
CA TYR A 951 -26.06 4.25 -26.16
C TYR A 951 -27.08 4.75 -25.12
N VAL A 952 -27.85 5.78 -25.45
CA VAL A 952 -28.93 6.29 -24.58
C VAL A 952 -29.96 5.19 -24.31
N LYS A 953 -30.37 4.43 -25.34
CA LYS A 953 -31.34 3.33 -25.19
C LYS A 953 -30.85 2.25 -24.22
N ILE A 954 -29.58 1.84 -24.32
CA ILE A 954 -28.97 0.84 -23.44
C ILE A 954 -28.86 1.39 -22.01
N ALA A 955 -28.37 2.61 -21.84
CA ALA A 955 -28.25 3.26 -20.52
C ALA A 955 -29.60 3.41 -19.82
N VAL A 956 -30.64 3.81 -20.56
CA VAL A 956 -32.02 3.89 -20.06
C VAL A 956 -32.54 2.52 -19.67
N LYS A 957 -32.32 1.49 -20.51
CA LYS A 957 -32.76 0.14 -20.22
C LYS A 957 -32.08 -0.43 -18.97
N LEU A 958 -30.77 -0.23 -18.79
CA LEU A 958 -30.08 -0.62 -17.57
C LEU A 958 -30.61 0.13 -16.33
N GLY A 959 -31.00 1.39 -16.47
CA GLY A 959 -31.59 2.16 -15.37
C GLY A 959 -32.98 1.68 -14.95
N LEU A 960 -33.83 1.36 -15.93
CA LEU A 960 -35.24 1.02 -15.70
C LEU A 960 -35.51 -0.47 -15.44
N ASP A 961 -34.66 -1.37 -15.95
CA ASP A 961 -34.84 -2.82 -15.85
C ASP A 961 -33.82 -3.44 -14.85
N PRO A 962 -34.14 -3.51 -13.55
CA PRO A 962 -33.24 -4.05 -12.54
C PRO A 962 -32.96 -5.55 -12.73
N VAL A 963 -33.87 -6.28 -13.38
CA VAL A 963 -33.67 -7.71 -13.67
C VAL A 963 -32.61 -7.88 -14.74
N TRP A 964 -32.71 -7.11 -15.83
CA TRP A 964 -31.68 -7.13 -16.87
C TRP A 964 -30.34 -6.59 -16.36
N ARG A 965 -30.34 -5.50 -15.57
CA ARG A 965 -29.12 -4.98 -14.93
C ARG A 965 -28.43 -6.04 -14.07
N LYS A 966 -29.18 -6.74 -13.22
CA LYS A 966 -28.67 -7.86 -12.41
C LYS A 966 -28.12 -9.00 -13.27
N THR A 967 -28.81 -9.33 -14.36
CA THR A 967 -28.36 -10.37 -15.31
C THR A 967 -27.00 -10.01 -15.93
N ILE A 968 -26.81 -8.76 -16.35
CA ILE A 968 -25.52 -8.29 -16.90
C ILE A 968 -24.42 -8.35 -15.83
N SER A 969 -24.72 -7.93 -14.60
CA SER A 969 -23.77 -7.99 -13.47
C SER A 969 -23.37 -9.43 -13.12
N GLU A 970 -24.34 -10.36 -13.08
CA GLU A 970 -24.07 -11.79 -12.86
C GLU A 970 -23.22 -12.40 -13.98
N GLN A 971 -23.57 -12.13 -15.25
CA GLN A 971 -22.76 -12.59 -16.38
C GLN A 971 -21.34 -11.99 -16.37
N MET A 972 -21.18 -10.75 -15.89
CA MET A 972 -19.88 -10.11 -15.73
C MET A 972 -19.09 -10.82 -14.64
N SER A 973 -19.68 -11.05 -13.47
CA SER A 973 -19.06 -11.82 -12.38
C SER A 973 -18.63 -13.23 -12.82
N ASP A 974 -19.46 -13.91 -13.61
CA ASP A 974 -19.20 -15.27 -14.09
C ASP A 974 -18.08 -15.32 -15.14
N ARG A 975 -17.71 -14.19 -15.76
CA ARG A 975 -16.82 -14.17 -16.94
C ARG A 975 -15.64 -13.22 -16.82
N HIS A 976 -15.59 -12.37 -15.79
CA HIS A 976 -14.54 -11.38 -15.63
C HIS A 976 -13.14 -12.00 -15.45
N TYR A 977 -13.04 -13.28 -15.10
CA TYR A 977 -11.75 -13.97 -15.03
C TYR A 977 -11.11 -14.15 -16.43
N LEU A 978 -11.88 -14.02 -17.51
CA LEU A 978 -11.40 -14.19 -18.88
C LEU A 978 -10.51 -13.02 -19.35
N ILE A 979 -10.59 -11.85 -18.71
CA ILE A 979 -9.87 -10.64 -19.16
C ILE A 979 -8.59 -10.34 -18.38
N PHE A 980 -8.48 -10.84 -17.15
CA PHE A 980 -7.32 -10.59 -16.30
C PHE A 980 -6.23 -11.65 -16.52
N ASP A 981 -4.96 -11.23 -16.43
CA ASP A 981 -3.78 -12.09 -16.56
C ASP A 981 -3.74 -12.89 -17.88
N ASP A 982 -4.21 -12.29 -18.99
CA ASP A 982 -4.20 -12.92 -20.32
C ASP A 982 -2.79 -13.13 -20.88
N GLN A 983 -2.27 -14.36 -20.78
CA GLN A 983 -0.96 -14.73 -21.28
C GLN A 983 -0.92 -14.92 -22.81
N VAL A 984 -2.06 -15.00 -23.50
CA VAL A 984 -2.09 -15.21 -24.96
C VAL A 984 -1.49 -14.02 -25.68
N CYS A 985 -1.71 -12.80 -25.18
CA CYS A 985 -1.10 -11.61 -25.74
C CYS A 985 0.44 -11.60 -25.58
N VAL A 986 0.96 -12.16 -24.48
CA VAL A 986 2.40 -12.24 -24.20
C VAL A 986 3.06 -13.23 -25.16
N ALA A 987 2.46 -14.39 -25.40
CA ALA A 987 2.95 -15.32 -26.42
C ALA A 987 2.99 -14.69 -27.82
N GLY A 988 1.96 -13.91 -28.20
CA GLY A 988 1.97 -13.16 -29.47
C GLY A 988 3.04 -12.07 -29.54
N LEU A 989 3.35 -11.43 -28.40
CA LEU A 989 4.44 -10.45 -28.30
C LEU A 989 5.81 -11.11 -28.49
N GLU A 990 6.02 -12.27 -27.86
CA GLU A 990 7.25 -13.05 -27.99
C GLU A 990 7.48 -13.55 -29.43
N GLU A 991 6.41 -14.04 -30.08
CA GLU A 991 6.45 -14.45 -31.50
C GLU A 991 6.85 -13.28 -32.39
N PHE A 992 6.28 -12.08 -32.14
CA PHE A 992 6.67 -10.87 -32.84
C PHE A 992 8.16 -10.56 -32.64
N TYR A 993 8.65 -10.56 -31.39
CA TYR A 993 10.05 -10.29 -31.08
C TYR A 993 11.02 -11.25 -31.78
N GLN A 994 10.70 -12.54 -31.79
CA GLN A 994 11.50 -13.54 -32.50
C GLN A 994 11.50 -13.32 -34.01
N THR A 995 10.31 -13.05 -34.57
CA THR A 995 10.12 -12.85 -36.01
C THR A 995 10.86 -11.60 -36.51
N VAL A 996 10.74 -10.48 -35.81
CA VAL A 996 11.35 -9.21 -36.24
C VAL A 996 12.87 -9.27 -36.15
N VAL A 997 13.43 -9.89 -35.11
CA VAL A 997 14.88 -10.09 -34.98
C VAL A 997 15.42 -11.01 -36.09
N ALA A 998 14.72 -12.11 -36.38
CA ALA A 998 15.11 -13.02 -37.45
C ALA A 998 15.03 -12.37 -38.84
N ALA A 999 13.96 -11.62 -39.13
CA ALA A 999 13.79 -10.91 -40.41
C ALA A 999 14.86 -9.84 -40.62
N SER A 1000 15.17 -9.05 -39.59
CA SER A 1000 16.21 -8.03 -39.66
C SER A 1000 17.60 -8.65 -39.86
N ALA A 1001 17.91 -9.79 -39.23
CA ALA A 1001 19.17 -10.49 -39.45
C ALA A 1001 19.35 -10.93 -40.92
N LEU A 1002 18.29 -11.39 -41.58
CA LEU A 1002 18.30 -11.79 -43.00
C LEU A 1002 18.50 -10.58 -43.93
N PHE A 1003 17.87 -9.45 -43.63
CA PHE A 1003 18.02 -8.22 -44.42
C PHE A 1003 19.48 -7.74 -44.43
N TYR A 1004 20.15 -7.70 -43.27
CA TYR A 1004 21.56 -7.30 -43.16
C TYR A 1004 22.54 -8.26 -43.84
N LEU A 1005 22.20 -9.54 -43.94
CA LEU A 1005 22.99 -10.52 -44.70
C LEU A 1005 22.84 -10.31 -46.22
N SER A 1006 21.66 -9.88 -46.67
CA SER A 1006 21.37 -9.61 -48.10
C SER A 1006 21.89 -8.26 -48.59
N SER A 1007 22.00 -7.24 -47.72
CA SER A 1007 22.49 -5.90 -48.08
C SER A 1007 24.02 -5.77 -48.02
N ASN A 1008 24.72 -6.75 -47.46
CA ASN A 1008 26.19 -6.85 -47.42
C ASN A 1008 26.77 -7.82 -48.47
N GLN A 1009 25.91 -8.38 -49.35
CA GLN A 1009 26.29 -9.04 -50.60
C GLN A 1009 26.07 -8.09 -51.77
#